data_AF-A0A7W0L9Q2-F1
#
_entry.id   AF-A0A7W0L9Q2-F1
#
_cell.length_a   1.000
_cell.length_b   1.000
_cell.length_c   1.000
_cell.angle_alpha   90.00
_cell.angle_beta   90.00
_cell.angle_gamma   90.00
#
_symmetry.space_group_name_H-M   'P 1'
#
loop_
_entity.id
_entity.type
_entity.pdbx_description
1 polymer ?
#
loop_
_entity_poly.entity_id
_entity_poly.type
_entity_poly.pdbx_seq_one_letter_code
_entity_poly.pdbx_strand_id
1 'polypeptide(L)'
;MSVSIAKAVVAGLRDFGVTVHESDGCYSRGNGYTSNYTGLIIHHTGSGYGPQRASGALASTACDLSMNVGPDMTSMPLLRERSSRLYAGLLEAQAAKPSRSGRRPRAVRQPTPLHSFSWFDPDDALEATALSFRLSALAASRSRVNDGLDKALDHVEDQSSEFHPELIRQGFAVFVTHNRNGRLLSKPRSVVAAPGLFNPPPAHGGIGLAVSLGGESPELDYWREDVLANEHHQHWHEVYPYTGLPPRDFRTWVGATSRTTLSAIIDQIAPGQGAAFVANSSPTELARVFSGIRGSQLRGLAPVHYRAMFRMNDRQGELFFYMHQQMLARYDAELSSHGLSRVGAFGPAQWATRIAEGYDPEGFLLFGGDFRRREENQSLAADAVSSLRTFTSAIDEALRTGTLVTANGSNVDINRTNLGEAVEAAAWQLTGLDPNTYPGLHNSGHGRIARLSPGGNGGVMASTATAIRDQVFWRWHRAIDDINARWQSGQDPNDFSDAPKVLVRDGIGTRATAWSSPDIIVCRTTDLPEQTDLDALGGQLFGGDHWDQNFSSNVPEAGGVPTLDELTTTMLTTTFGNRQIKYLSHEPFTTFFRLENTSTADIRVTVRMFLVPSTQATDRRAWIELDKFVVDLAASARVVVARSDAESSVVKRQIDLSPNQVLAAGVDPDDDSYCDCGWPYTLLLPRGDAEGLRCRLMVMCTDASIDLVPVQGECGSMSFCGAVDRYPDARDMGYPFNRPFPGSRTTAIRDAILTAPHMAARTLKIRHTS
;
A
#
# COMPACT_ATOMS: atom_id res chain seq x y z
N MET A 1 -21.72 -1.60 24.28
CA MET A 1 -21.93 -0.50 25.24
C MET A 1 -22.40 -1.11 26.55
N SER A 2 -21.86 -0.71 27.72
CA SER A 2 -22.35 -1.24 29.00
C SER A 2 -23.75 -0.70 29.32
N VAL A 3 -24.54 -1.46 30.07
CA VAL A 3 -25.88 -1.03 30.55
C VAL A 3 -25.82 0.30 31.30
N SER A 4 -24.73 0.56 32.03
CA SER A 4 -24.52 1.81 32.74
C SER A 4 -24.42 3.02 31.80
N ILE A 5 -23.74 2.86 30.65
CA ILE A 5 -23.63 3.92 29.64
C ILE A 5 -24.97 4.16 28.96
N ALA A 6 -25.72 3.09 28.63
CA ALA A 6 -27.03 3.22 28.00
C ALA A 6 -28.02 3.98 28.91
N LYS A 7 -28.01 3.72 30.22
CA LYS A 7 -28.82 4.45 31.21
C LYS A 7 -28.39 5.92 31.33
N ALA A 8 -27.09 6.20 31.30
CA ALA A 8 -26.58 7.56 31.36
C ALA A 8 -27.01 8.40 30.14
N VAL A 9 -27.01 7.79 28.95
CA VAL A 9 -27.50 8.43 27.71
C VAL A 9 -29.00 8.72 27.78
N VAL A 10 -29.81 7.77 28.26
CA VAL A 10 -31.27 7.98 28.48
C VAL A 10 -31.52 9.14 29.43
N ALA A 11 -30.80 9.19 30.55
CA ALA A 11 -30.93 10.26 31.53
C ALA A 11 -30.57 11.62 30.93
N GLY A 12 -29.43 11.71 30.21
CA GLY A 12 -29.03 12.94 29.53
C GLY A 12 -30.06 13.42 28.51
N LEU A 13 -30.64 12.51 27.72
CA LEU A 13 -31.70 12.87 26.75
C LEU A 13 -32.96 13.42 27.43
N ARG A 14 -33.37 12.84 28.56
CA ARG A 14 -34.49 13.35 29.35
C ARG A 14 -34.20 14.73 29.94
N ASP A 15 -32.97 14.98 30.39
CA ASP A 15 -32.53 16.30 30.87
C ASP A 15 -32.58 17.37 29.77
N PHE A 16 -32.39 16.98 28.52
CA PHE A 16 -32.55 17.85 27.34
C PHE A 16 -34.00 17.98 26.84
N GLY A 17 -34.99 17.46 27.58
CA GLY A 17 -36.40 17.55 27.23
C GLY A 17 -36.84 16.62 26.10
N VAL A 18 -36.04 15.59 25.79
CA VAL A 18 -36.40 14.57 24.79
C VAL A 18 -37.29 13.52 25.43
N THR A 19 -38.48 13.30 24.87
CA THR A 19 -39.35 12.20 25.27
C THR A 19 -38.76 10.88 24.79
N VAL A 20 -38.40 10.03 25.73
CA VAL A 20 -37.81 8.70 25.48
C VAL A 20 -38.85 7.63 25.79
N HIS A 21 -39.14 6.76 24.81
CA HIS A 21 -39.97 5.57 24.99
C HIS A 21 -39.09 4.31 25.05
N GLU A 22 -39.27 3.50 26.08
CA GLU A 22 -38.57 2.21 26.24
C GLU A 22 -39.55 1.09 25.86
N SER A 23 -39.08 0.08 25.11
CA SER A 23 -39.88 -1.08 24.68
C SER A 23 -39.23 -2.38 25.13
N ASP A 24 -40.06 -3.34 25.52
CA ASP A 24 -39.61 -4.69 25.84
C ASP A 24 -39.23 -5.44 24.55
N GLY A 25 -38.08 -6.13 24.55
CA GLY A 25 -37.69 -7.08 23.49
C GLY A 25 -36.39 -6.80 22.71
N CYS A 26 -35.68 -5.70 22.96
CA CYS A 26 -34.39 -5.41 22.30
C CYS A 26 -33.20 -5.73 23.21
N TYR A 27 -32.30 -6.62 22.77
CA TYR A 27 -31.11 -7.04 23.53
C TYR A 27 -29.82 -6.46 22.92
N SER A 28 -28.96 -5.82 23.71
CA SER A 28 -27.60 -5.51 23.28
C SER A 28 -26.64 -6.64 23.65
N ARG A 29 -25.83 -7.13 22.71
CA ARG A 29 -24.74 -8.07 23.00
C ARG A 29 -23.43 -7.32 23.27
N GLY A 30 -22.80 -7.63 24.40
CA GLY A 30 -21.44 -7.22 24.74
C GLY A 30 -20.84 -8.17 25.78
N ASN A 31 -19.63 -8.68 25.49
CA ASN A 31 -18.74 -9.45 26.38
C ASN A 31 -19.39 -10.57 27.22
N GLY A 32 -20.11 -11.49 26.59
CA GLY A 32 -20.37 -12.81 27.15
C GLY A 32 -21.41 -12.92 28.29
N TYR A 33 -22.10 -11.84 28.67
CA TYR A 33 -23.18 -11.90 29.66
C TYR A 33 -24.45 -11.21 29.14
N THR A 34 -25.56 -11.95 29.05
CA THR A 34 -26.90 -11.40 28.77
C THR A 34 -27.44 -10.71 30.02
N SER A 35 -27.49 -9.38 30.03
CA SER A 35 -28.25 -8.63 31.04
C SER A 35 -29.62 -8.23 30.49
N ASN A 36 -30.68 -8.35 31.31
CA ASN A 36 -32.06 -7.94 31.01
C ASN A 36 -32.20 -6.40 30.98
N TYR A 37 -31.55 -5.74 30.04
CA TYR A 37 -31.69 -4.30 29.82
C TYR A 37 -32.66 -4.03 28.65
N THR A 38 -33.71 -3.28 28.92
CA THR A 38 -34.77 -2.87 27.99
C THR A 38 -34.37 -1.60 27.23
N GLY A 39 -34.50 -1.63 25.89
CA GLY A 39 -33.92 -0.66 24.96
C GLY A 39 -34.87 0.43 24.44
N LEU A 40 -34.25 1.48 23.90
CA LEU A 40 -34.74 2.82 23.54
C LEU A 40 -35.38 2.92 22.13
N ILE A 41 -36.50 3.64 21.98
CA ILE A 41 -36.99 4.17 20.69
C ILE A 41 -37.01 5.71 20.76
N ILE A 42 -36.28 6.37 19.85
CA ILE A 42 -36.32 7.82 19.64
C ILE A 42 -37.35 8.11 18.53
N HIS A 43 -38.38 8.90 18.80
CA HIS A 43 -39.29 9.41 17.78
C HIS A 43 -39.27 10.95 17.79
N HIS A 44 -38.87 11.56 16.68
CA HIS A 44 -39.03 13.00 16.45
C HIS A 44 -40.43 13.25 15.86
N THR A 45 -41.25 14.07 16.52
CA THR A 45 -42.34 14.78 15.86
C THR A 45 -42.32 16.25 16.27
N GLY A 46 -41.59 17.06 15.50
CA GLY A 46 -41.87 18.49 15.41
C GLY A 46 -43.09 18.72 14.53
N SER A 47 -44.23 19.10 15.13
CA SER A 47 -45.14 20.17 14.66
C SER A 47 -46.43 20.25 15.49
N GLY A 48 -46.66 21.43 16.08
CA GLY A 48 -47.94 22.17 16.14
C GLY A 48 -49.24 21.55 16.70
N TYR A 49 -49.75 22.20 17.77
CA TYR A 49 -51.15 22.28 18.26
C TYR A 49 -51.77 21.04 18.97
N GLY A 50 -52.17 21.21 20.24
CA GLY A 50 -52.99 20.25 21.00
C GLY A 50 -54.50 20.41 20.76
N PRO A 51 -55.40 19.91 21.65
CA PRO A 51 -55.30 18.77 22.56
C PRO A 51 -56.45 17.77 22.30
N GLN A 52 -56.20 16.47 22.04
CA GLN A 52 -57.27 15.47 22.20
C GLN A 52 -56.73 14.03 22.38
N ARG A 53 -56.97 13.55 23.61
CA ARG A 53 -57.16 12.16 24.09
C ARG A 53 -56.47 11.02 23.32
N ALA A 54 -55.41 10.50 23.95
CA ALA A 54 -55.10 9.08 23.91
C ALA A 54 -56.25 8.27 24.53
N SER A 55 -56.83 7.34 23.77
CA SER A 55 -57.49 6.15 24.33
C SER A 55 -57.75 5.13 23.22
N GLY A 56 -57.17 3.93 23.34
CA GLY A 56 -57.77 2.74 22.75
C GLY A 56 -56.79 1.78 22.06
N ALA A 57 -56.46 0.70 22.76
CA ALA A 57 -56.12 -0.62 22.24
C ALA A 57 -54.74 -0.82 21.59
N LEU A 58 -53.71 -0.90 22.45
CA LEU A 58 -52.72 -1.97 22.35
C LEU A 58 -53.42 -3.28 22.77
N ALA A 59 -53.87 -4.09 21.82
CA ALA A 59 -54.18 -5.49 22.08
C ALA A 59 -54.14 -6.33 20.80
N SER A 60 -53.17 -7.25 20.78
CA SER A 60 -53.16 -8.52 20.06
C SER A 60 -53.40 -8.50 18.54
N THR A 61 -52.31 -8.55 17.79
CA THR A 61 -52.00 -9.67 16.86
C THR A 61 -50.60 -9.44 16.31
N ALA A 62 -49.85 -10.53 16.13
CA ALA A 62 -48.54 -10.63 15.48
C ALA A 62 -48.03 -9.35 14.81
N CYS A 63 -47.00 -8.73 15.40
CA CYS A 63 -46.20 -7.75 14.65
C CYS A 63 -45.30 -8.56 13.70
N ASP A 64 -45.89 -8.93 12.57
CA ASP A 64 -45.18 -9.18 11.34
C ASP A 64 -44.37 -7.91 11.03
N LEU A 65 -43.04 -8.02 10.99
CA LEU A 65 -42.14 -6.93 10.60
C LEU A 65 -42.16 -6.67 9.08
N SER A 66 -43.16 -7.20 8.37
CA SER A 66 -43.55 -6.74 7.03
C SER A 66 -44.36 -5.43 7.06
N MET A 67 -43.98 -4.45 7.90
CA MET A 67 -44.51 -3.10 7.74
C MET A 67 -43.86 -2.44 6.52
N ASN A 68 -44.55 -2.56 5.38
CA ASN A 68 -44.49 -1.69 4.20
C ASN A 68 -43.14 -1.01 3.97
N VAL A 69 -42.18 -1.79 3.52
CA VAL A 69 -41.04 -1.26 2.75
C VAL A 69 -41.65 -0.66 1.49
N GLY A 70 -41.82 0.67 1.46
CA GLY A 70 -42.02 1.37 0.20
C GLY A 70 -40.91 0.95 -0.77
N PRO A 71 -41.15 0.89 -2.09
CA PRO A 71 -40.27 0.16 -3.03
C PRO A 71 -38.84 0.69 -3.21
N ASP A 72 -38.36 1.64 -2.41
CA ASP A 72 -37.26 2.52 -2.83
C ASP A 72 -36.39 3.08 -1.66
N MET A 73 -35.93 2.21 -0.75
CA MET A 73 -34.84 2.58 0.18
C MET A 73 -33.72 1.55 0.14
N THR A 74 -32.66 1.84 -0.61
CA THR A 74 -31.44 1.03 -0.67
C THR A 74 -30.71 1.08 0.68
N SER A 75 -30.52 -0.08 1.32
CA SER A 75 -29.81 -0.18 2.60
C SER A 75 -28.29 -0.25 2.39
N MET A 76 -27.49 0.16 3.40
CA MET A 76 -26.02 0.08 3.32
C MET A 76 -25.50 -1.35 3.06
N PRO A 77 -26.03 -2.41 3.72
CA PRO A 77 -25.64 -3.79 3.39
C PRO A 77 -25.86 -4.17 1.92
N LEU A 78 -27.00 -3.79 1.34
CA LEU A 78 -27.29 -4.05 -0.07
C LEU A 78 -26.32 -3.30 -1.01
N LEU A 79 -25.96 -2.06 -0.65
CA LEU A 79 -25.00 -1.27 -1.42
C LEU A 79 -23.59 -1.84 -1.35
N ARG A 80 -23.17 -2.35 -0.19
CA ARG A 80 -21.88 -3.04 -0.02
C ARG A 80 -21.84 -4.36 -0.81
N GLU A 81 -22.92 -5.12 -0.81
CA GLU A 81 -23.00 -6.35 -1.62
C GLU A 81 -22.97 -6.02 -3.12
N ARG A 82 -23.71 -5.00 -3.58
CA ARG A 82 -23.70 -4.54 -4.97
C ARG A 82 -22.31 -4.04 -5.38
N SER A 83 -21.69 -3.18 -4.58
CA SER A 83 -20.35 -2.64 -4.86
C SER A 83 -19.31 -3.76 -4.94
N SER A 84 -19.38 -4.73 -4.03
CA SER A 84 -18.50 -5.89 -4.01
C SER A 84 -18.64 -6.73 -5.28
N ARG A 85 -19.89 -7.04 -5.69
CA ARG A 85 -20.16 -7.80 -6.92
C ARG A 85 -19.70 -7.04 -8.17
N LEU A 86 -19.90 -5.73 -8.23
CA LEU A 86 -19.45 -4.91 -9.35
C LEU A 86 -17.93 -4.90 -9.47
N TYR A 87 -17.23 -4.68 -8.36
CA TYR A 87 -15.77 -4.68 -8.36
C TYR A 87 -15.20 -6.05 -8.76
N ALA A 88 -15.76 -7.14 -8.21
CA ALA A 88 -15.38 -8.50 -8.60
C ALA A 88 -15.64 -8.76 -10.09
N GLY A 89 -16.79 -8.35 -10.62
CA GLY A 89 -17.12 -8.47 -12.04
C GLY A 89 -16.16 -7.71 -12.95
N LEU A 90 -15.67 -6.54 -12.53
CA LEU A 90 -14.66 -5.77 -13.28
C LEU A 90 -13.30 -6.51 -13.33
N LEU A 91 -12.88 -7.12 -12.21
CA LEU A 91 -11.68 -7.95 -12.14
C LEU A 91 -11.80 -9.22 -12.99
N GLU A 92 -12.95 -9.91 -12.92
CA GLU A 92 -13.23 -11.08 -13.75
C GLU A 92 -13.26 -10.72 -15.24
N ALA A 93 -13.86 -9.58 -15.60
CA ALA A 93 -13.91 -9.09 -16.98
C ALA A 93 -12.50 -8.75 -17.51
N GLN A 94 -11.62 -8.20 -16.68
CA GLN A 94 -10.20 -8.00 -17.01
C GLN A 94 -9.47 -9.34 -17.26
N ALA A 95 -9.86 -10.40 -16.54
CA ALA A 95 -9.27 -11.73 -16.69
C ALA A 95 -9.90 -12.57 -17.83
N ALA A 96 -11.04 -12.16 -18.39
CA ALA A 96 -11.85 -12.97 -19.29
C ALA A 96 -11.63 -12.70 -20.80
N LYS A 97 -11.89 -13.73 -21.63
CA LYS A 97 -11.81 -13.65 -23.10
C LYS A 97 -12.82 -12.67 -23.69
N PRO A 98 -12.45 -11.88 -24.72
CA PRO A 98 -13.43 -11.25 -25.60
C PRO A 98 -14.30 -12.34 -26.23
N SER A 99 -15.60 -12.36 -25.90
CA SER A 99 -16.55 -13.35 -26.42
C SER A 99 -16.51 -13.42 -27.95
N ARG A 100 -16.20 -14.62 -28.47
CA ARG A 100 -16.45 -15.03 -29.87
C ARG A 100 -17.63 -16.01 -29.91
N SER A 101 -18.80 -15.73 -29.35
CA SER A 101 -20.05 -16.35 -29.82
C SER A 101 -21.32 -15.65 -29.35
N GLY A 102 -22.21 -15.41 -30.30
CA GLY A 102 -23.55 -14.87 -30.10
C GLY A 102 -24.15 -14.47 -31.45
N ARG A 103 -24.98 -15.35 -32.02
CA ARG A 103 -25.71 -15.23 -33.30
C ARG A 103 -26.03 -13.77 -33.67
N ARG A 104 -25.46 -13.25 -34.77
CA ARG A 104 -25.70 -11.88 -35.29
C ARG A 104 -27.20 -11.54 -35.34
N PRO A 105 -27.73 -10.63 -34.49
CA PRO A 105 -28.90 -9.85 -34.85
C PRO A 105 -28.44 -8.71 -35.76
N ARG A 106 -29.35 -8.25 -36.63
CA ARG A 106 -29.13 -7.21 -37.65
C ARG A 106 -28.33 -6.00 -37.13
N ALA A 107 -27.28 -5.65 -37.88
CA ALA A 107 -26.63 -4.34 -37.98
C ALA A 107 -26.77 -3.41 -36.75
N VAL A 108 -26.17 -3.82 -35.63
CA VAL A 108 -25.69 -2.85 -34.64
C VAL A 108 -24.19 -2.70 -34.90
N ARG A 109 -23.75 -1.44 -34.99
CA ARG A 109 -22.35 -1.02 -35.11
C ARG A 109 -21.49 -1.94 -34.23
N GLN A 110 -20.48 -2.61 -34.80
CA GLN A 110 -19.52 -3.33 -33.97
C GLN A 110 -18.93 -2.32 -32.97
N PRO A 111 -18.94 -2.60 -31.66
CA PRO A 111 -18.22 -1.75 -30.73
C PRO A 111 -16.76 -1.77 -31.19
N THR A 112 -16.20 -0.59 -31.43
CA THR A 112 -14.76 -0.39 -31.58
C THR A 112 -14.08 -1.16 -30.44
N PRO A 113 -12.97 -1.89 -30.68
CA PRO A 113 -12.24 -2.50 -29.58
C PRO A 113 -12.02 -1.42 -28.51
N LEU A 114 -12.43 -1.70 -27.27
CA LEU A 114 -12.15 -0.81 -26.15
C LEU A 114 -10.64 -0.52 -26.18
N HIS A 115 -10.28 0.76 -26.03
CA HIS A 115 -8.88 1.17 -25.90
C HIS A 115 -8.16 0.28 -24.88
N SER A 116 -6.99 -0.29 -25.22
CA SER A 116 -6.22 -1.11 -24.28
C SER A 116 -5.73 -0.23 -23.14
N PHE A 117 -6.19 -0.49 -21.93
CA PHE A 117 -5.84 0.34 -20.77
C PHE A 117 -4.40 0.12 -20.32
N SER A 118 -3.72 1.19 -19.93
CA SER A 118 -2.46 1.15 -19.19
C SER A 118 -2.48 2.20 -18.09
N TRP A 119 -2.24 1.81 -16.84
CA TRP A 119 -2.11 2.78 -15.75
C TRP A 119 -0.92 3.74 -15.98
N PHE A 120 0.10 3.28 -16.70
CA PHE A 120 1.28 4.05 -17.05
C PHE A 120 1.09 4.94 -18.29
N ASP A 121 -0.08 4.86 -18.94
CA ASP A 121 -0.45 5.84 -19.96
C ASP A 121 -1.18 7.03 -19.29
N PRO A 122 -0.71 8.27 -19.49
CA PRO A 122 -1.25 9.41 -18.78
C PRO A 122 -2.69 9.76 -19.17
N ASP A 123 -3.14 9.44 -20.39
CA ASP A 123 -4.55 9.67 -20.78
C ASP A 123 -5.48 8.69 -20.07
N ASP A 124 -5.11 7.41 -20.04
CA ASP A 124 -5.86 6.37 -19.35
C ASP A 124 -5.95 6.64 -17.84
N ALA A 125 -4.85 7.01 -17.20
CA ALA A 125 -4.83 7.32 -15.78
C ALA A 125 -5.65 8.57 -15.44
N LEU A 126 -5.61 9.61 -16.29
CA LEU A 126 -6.45 10.80 -16.11
C LEU A 126 -7.94 10.49 -16.31
N GLU A 127 -8.32 9.59 -17.22
CA GLU A 127 -9.72 9.16 -17.38
C GLU A 127 -10.20 8.34 -16.16
N ALA A 128 -9.36 7.45 -15.62
CA ALA A 128 -9.66 6.75 -14.36
C ALA A 128 -9.81 7.73 -13.18
N THR A 129 -8.94 8.74 -13.11
CA THR A 129 -9.01 9.79 -12.08
C THR A 129 -10.26 10.65 -12.23
N ALA A 130 -10.63 10.99 -13.46
CA ALA A 130 -11.87 11.70 -13.77
C ALA A 130 -13.09 10.88 -13.33
N LEU A 131 -13.10 9.57 -13.60
CA LEU A 131 -14.16 8.67 -13.13
C LEU A 131 -14.29 8.70 -11.60
N SER A 132 -13.18 8.61 -10.85
CA SER A 132 -13.22 8.72 -9.39
C SER A 132 -13.88 10.04 -8.91
N PHE A 133 -13.54 11.15 -9.58
CA PHE A 133 -14.15 12.45 -9.31
C PHE A 133 -15.65 12.49 -9.67
N ARG A 134 -16.06 11.89 -10.80
CA ARG A 134 -17.49 11.75 -11.18
C ARG A 134 -18.27 10.99 -10.12
N LEU A 135 -17.73 9.87 -9.63
CA LEU A 135 -18.37 9.07 -8.58
C LEU A 135 -18.55 9.88 -7.30
N SER A 136 -17.55 10.68 -6.92
CA SER A 136 -17.64 11.62 -5.80
C SER A 136 -18.74 12.67 -5.99
N ALA A 137 -18.84 13.27 -7.18
CA ALA A 137 -19.90 14.23 -7.50
C ALA A 137 -21.29 13.56 -7.50
N LEU A 138 -21.44 12.38 -8.12
CA LEU A 138 -22.69 11.62 -8.16
C LEU A 138 -23.14 11.20 -6.75
N ALA A 139 -22.22 10.75 -5.90
CA ALA A 139 -22.51 10.46 -4.50
C ALA A 139 -23.01 11.68 -3.74
N ALA A 140 -22.50 12.88 -4.07
CA ALA A 140 -22.96 14.15 -3.52
C ALA A 140 -24.22 14.73 -4.20
N SER A 141 -24.75 14.10 -5.25
CA SER A 141 -25.93 14.59 -5.97
C SER A 141 -27.25 14.29 -5.26
N ARG A 142 -27.24 13.47 -4.20
CA ARG A 142 -28.41 13.11 -3.39
C ARG A 142 -28.26 13.57 -1.95
N SER A 143 -29.38 13.84 -1.29
CA SER A 143 -29.40 14.27 0.12
C SER A 143 -29.08 13.12 1.09
N ARG A 144 -29.58 11.92 0.80
CA ARG A 144 -29.26 10.71 1.55
C ARG A 144 -27.98 10.08 1.00
N VAL A 145 -27.08 9.65 1.89
CA VAL A 145 -25.80 9.03 1.52
C VAL A 145 -26.03 7.77 0.69
N ASN A 146 -26.96 6.90 1.11
CA ASN A 146 -27.29 5.66 0.41
C ASN A 146 -27.71 5.92 -1.04
N ASP A 147 -28.68 6.80 -1.27
CA ASP A 147 -29.14 7.15 -2.63
C ASP A 147 -28.01 7.71 -3.51
N GLY A 148 -27.10 8.47 -2.90
CA GLY A 148 -25.94 9.01 -3.59
C GLY A 148 -24.98 7.91 -4.03
N LEU A 149 -24.64 7.01 -3.11
CA LEU A 149 -23.79 5.86 -3.39
C LEU A 149 -24.43 4.92 -4.42
N ASP A 150 -25.73 4.67 -4.31
CA ASP A 150 -26.49 3.89 -5.29
C ASP A 150 -26.38 4.51 -6.68
N LYS A 151 -26.53 5.85 -6.77
CA LYS A 151 -26.36 6.58 -8.03
C LYS A 151 -24.93 6.52 -8.58
N ALA A 152 -23.92 6.47 -7.71
CA ALA A 152 -22.53 6.27 -8.13
C ALA A 152 -22.32 4.84 -8.67
N LEU A 153 -22.91 3.82 -8.04
CA LEU A 153 -22.85 2.43 -8.52
C LEU A 153 -23.57 2.24 -9.87
N ASP A 154 -24.72 2.88 -10.07
CA ASP A 154 -25.37 2.92 -11.40
C ASP A 154 -24.41 3.42 -12.48
N HIS A 155 -23.61 4.45 -12.15
CA HIS A 155 -22.65 4.99 -13.10
C HIS A 155 -21.48 4.05 -13.38
N VAL A 156 -21.00 3.31 -12.37
CA VAL A 156 -19.98 2.26 -12.59
C VAL A 156 -20.49 1.21 -13.58
N GLU A 157 -21.75 0.77 -13.42
CA GLU A 157 -22.41 -0.16 -14.33
C GLU A 157 -22.55 0.42 -15.75
N ASP A 158 -23.04 1.65 -15.88
CA ASP A 158 -23.23 2.33 -17.17
C ASP A 158 -21.91 2.43 -17.96
N GLN A 159 -20.82 2.79 -17.27
CA GLN A 159 -19.49 2.96 -17.87
C GLN A 159 -18.87 1.64 -18.32
N SER A 160 -19.31 0.49 -17.79
CA SER A 160 -18.80 -0.85 -18.14
C SER A 160 -19.03 -1.23 -19.61
N SER A 161 -19.88 -0.50 -20.31
CA SER A 161 -20.11 -0.63 -21.76
C SER A 161 -19.23 0.27 -22.63
N GLU A 162 -18.64 1.32 -22.05
CA GLU A 162 -17.92 2.40 -22.74
C GLU A 162 -16.40 2.31 -22.54
N PHE A 163 -15.94 1.80 -21.40
CA PHE A 163 -14.53 1.78 -21.02
C PHE A 163 -14.01 0.38 -20.72
N HIS A 164 -12.68 0.25 -20.80
CA HIS A 164 -11.97 -0.96 -20.39
C HIS A 164 -12.28 -1.30 -18.91
N PRO A 165 -12.52 -2.58 -18.54
CA PRO A 165 -12.86 -2.96 -17.17
C PRO A 165 -11.83 -2.48 -16.13
N GLU A 166 -10.54 -2.57 -16.46
CA GLU A 166 -9.47 -2.11 -15.56
C GLU A 166 -9.48 -0.59 -15.31
N LEU A 167 -9.84 0.23 -16.31
CA LEU A 167 -9.97 1.68 -16.14
C LEU A 167 -11.05 1.99 -15.10
N ILE A 168 -12.20 1.33 -15.24
CA ILE A 168 -13.34 1.52 -14.35
C ILE A 168 -13.00 1.02 -12.95
N ARG A 169 -12.38 -0.17 -12.87
CA ARG A 169 -11.89 -0.75 -11.62
C ARG A 169 -10.96 0.23 -10.90
N GLN A 170 -10.03 0.84 -11.62
CA GLN A 170 -9.06 1.78 -11.05
C GLN A 170 -9.75 3.06 -10.55
N GLY A 171 -10.63 3.68 -11.36
CA GLY A 171 -11.37 4.87 -10.93
C GLY A 171 -12.31 4.59 -9.75
N PHE A 172 -12.93 3.41 -9.73
CA PHE A 172 -13.78 2.96 -8.64
C PHE A 172 -12.97 2.66 -7.37
N ALA A 173 -11.81 2.00 -7.49
CA ALA A 173 -10.91 1.75 -6.37
C ALA A 173 -10.45 3.05 -5.72
N VAL A 174 -10.00 4.04 -6.51
CA VAL A 174 -9.61 5.36 -5.99
C VAL A 174 -10.78 6.05 -5.28
N PHE A 175 -12.02 5.92 -5.80
CA PHE A 175 -13.20 6.47 -5.14
C PHE A 175 -13.47 5.80 -3.78
N VAL A 176 -13.48 4.47 -3.71
CA VAL A 176 -13.72 3.73 -2.45
C VAL A 176 -12.60 3.98 -1.44
N THR A 177 -11.34 4.01 -1.87
CA THR A 177 -10.20 4.23 -0.97
C THR A 177 -10.15 5.64 -0.38
N HIS A 178 -10.50 6.68 -1.15
CA HIS A 178 -10.21 8.08 -0.78
C HIS A 178 -11.44 8.94 -0.47
N ASN A 179 -12.64 8.54 -0.88
CA ASN A 179 -13.87 9.30 -0.61
C ASN A 179 -14.50 8.90 0.73
N ARG A 180 -14.91 9.89 1.53
CA ARG A 180 -15.52 9.70 2.85
C ARG A 180 -16.75 8.79 2.82
N ASN A 181 -17.67 9.00 1.88
CA ASN A 181 -18.86 8.17 1.75
C ASN A 181 -18.57 6.92 0.91
N GLY A 182 -17.66 7.02 -0.07
CA GLY A 182 -17.21 5.89 -0.88
C GLY A 182 -16.64 4.75 -0.03
N ARG A 183 -15.93 5.06 1.06
CA ARG A 183 -15.44 4.08 2.06
C ARG A 183 -16.53 3.28 2.77
N LEU A 184 -17.81 3.67 2.66
CA LEU A 184 -18.92 2.86 3.17
C LEU A 184 -19.27 1.69 2.24
N LEU A 185 -18.80 1.73 0.99
CA LEU A 185 -18.91 0.65 0.03
C LEU A 185 -17.82 -0.39 0.25
N SER A 186 -18.10 -1.62 -0.15
CA SER A 186 -17.13 -2.71 -0.14
C SER A 186 -16.37 -2.78 -1.47
N LYS A 187 -15.05 -2.93 -1.39
CA LYS A 187 -14.15 -3.32 -2.48
C LYS A 187 -13.42 -4.60 -2.04
N PRO A 188 -13.81 -5.80 -2.52
CA PRO A 188 -13.14 -7.02 -2.13
C PRO A 188 -11.69 -7.00 -2.60
N ARG A 189 -10.84 -7.70 -1.84
CA ARG A 189 -9.45 -7.97 -2.23
C ARG A 189 -9.37 -8.59 -3.62
N SER A 190 -8.47 -8.07 -4.44
CA SER A 190 -8.31 -8.49 -5.84
C SER A 190 -8.00 -9.98 -5.92
N VAL A 191 -7.15 -10.48 -5.01
CA VAL A 191 -6.74 -11.90 -4.99
C VAL A 191 -7.86 -12.83 -4.55
N VAL A 192 -8.87 -12.34 -3.80
CA VAL A 192 -10.06 -13.09 -3.40
C VAL A 192 -11.11 -13.07 -4.51
N ALA A 193 -11.36 -11.89 -5.09
CA ALA A 193 -12.40 -11.70 -6.08
C ALA A 193 -12.05 -12.30 -7.44
N ALA A 194 -10.77 -12.26 -7.83
CA ALA A 194 -10.30 -12.84 -9.07
C ALA A 194 -8.95 -13.55 -8.86
N PRO A 195 -8.91 -14.68 -8.11
CA PRO A 195 -7.68 -15.44 -7.90
C PRO A 195 -7.05 -15.89 -9.21
N GLY A 196 -7.88 -16.06 -10.26
CA GLY A 196 -7.46 -16.27 -11.63
C GLY A 196 -6.43 -15.22 -12.09
N LEU A 197 -6.64 -13.92 -11.79
CA LEU A 197 -5.76 -12.79 -12.13
C LEU A 197 -4.33 -12.92 -11.56
N PHE A 198 -4.15 -13.77 -10.55
CA PHE A 198 -2.89 -13.91 -9.83
C PHE A 198 -2.24 -15.30 -9.96
N ASN A 199 -2.98 -16.27 -10.50
CA ASN A 199 -2.57 -17.67 -10.53
C ASN A 199 -1.56 -17.97 -11.67
N PRO A 200 -0.45 -18.67 -11.39
CA PRO A 200 0.52 -19.04 -12.41
C PRO A 200 -0.08 -20.00 -13.44
N PRO A 201 0.43 -20.01 -14.70
CA PRO A 201 0.12 -20.98 -15.74
C PRO A 201 -0.18 -22.43 -15.30
N PRO A 202 -1.19 -23.12 -15.87
CA PRO A 202 -1.31 -24.56 -15.66
C PRO A 202 -0.16 -25.26 -16.40
N ALA A 203 0.50 -26.18 -15.70
CA ALA A 203 1.48 -27.07 -16.32
C ALA A 203 0.76 -28.04 -17.28
N HIS A 204 0.88 -27.82 -18.60
CA HIS A 204 0.37 -28.78 -19.57
C HIS A 204 1.29 -30.01 -19.63
N GLY A 205 0.76 -31.18 -19.25
CA GLY A 205 1.40 -32.47 -19.58
C GLY A 205 2.62 -32.87 -18.73
N GLY A 206 2.78 -32.33 -17.52
CA GLY A 206 3.84 -32.76 -16.59
C GLY A 206 5.20 -32.10 -16.81
N ILE A 207 5.33 -31.21 -17.80
CA ILE A 207 6.47 -30.30 -17.97
C ILE A 207 5.89 -28.89 -17.82
N GLY A 208 6.21 -28.19 -16.74
CA GLY A 208 5.78 -26.80 -16.56
C GLY A 208 6.28 -25.94 -17.72
N LEU A 209 5.40 -25.20 -18.39
CA LEU A 209 5.84 -24.14 -19.28
C LEU A 209 6.56 -23.10 -18.43
N ALA A 210 7.78 -22.73 -18.82
CA ALA A 210 8.53 -21.69 -18.15
C ALA A 210 7.79 -20.35 -18.33
N VAL A 211 7.38 -19.72 -17.23
CA VAL A 211 6.68 -18.44 -17.23
C VAL A 211 7.67 -17.32 -17.56
N SER A 212 8.82 -17.35 -16.88
CA SER A 212 10.01 -16.62 -17.31
C SER A 212 10.68 -17.32 -18.49
N LEU A 213 10.89 -16.58 -19.58
CA LEU A 213 11.56 -17.06 -20.78
C LEU A 213 12.98 -16.47 -20.82
N GLY A 214 14.01 -17.31 -20.88
CA GLY A 214 15.40 -16.85 -20.77
C GLY A 214 15.65 -16.01 -19.51
N GLY A 215 16.71 -15.18 -19.54
CA GLY A 215 17.03 -14.26 -18.45
C GLY A 215 17.95 -14.82 -17.37
N GLU A 216 18.27 -13.95 -16.39
CA GLU A 216 19.27 -14.22 -15.36
C GLU A 216 18.72 -14.96 -14.12
N SER A 217 17.39 -15.09 -13.98
CA SER A 217 16.78 -15.62 -12.74
C SER A 217 15.41 -16.29 -12.90
N PRO A 218 15.21 -17.23 -13.85
CA PRO A 218 13.92 -17.91 -14.00
C PRO A 218 13.45 -18.65 -12.73
N GLU A 219 14.36 -19.09 -11.86
CA GLU A 219 14.07 -19.76 -10.59
C GLU A 219 13.35 -18.88 -9.54
N LEU A 220 13.31 -17.56 -9.75
CA LEU A 220 12.59 -16.60 -8.89
C LEU A 220 11.11 -16.42 -9.31
N ASP A 221 10.56 -17.26 -10.18
CA ASP A 221 9.13 -17.20 -10.55
C ASP A 221 8.22 -17.28 -9.32
N TYR A 222 8.54 -18.09 -8.30
CA TYR A 222 7.73 -18.15 -7.06
C TYR A 222 7.63 -16.80 -6.32
N TRP A 223 8.64 -15.94 -6.48
CA TRP A 223 8.68 -14.62 -5.85
C TRP A 223 7.94 -13.59 -6.70
N ARG A 224 8.24 -13.55 -8.00
CA ARG A 224 7.63 -12.61 -8.94
C ARG A 224 6.13 -12.85 -9.12
N GLU A 225 5.72 -14.12 -9.05
CA GLU A 225 4.32 -14.56 -9.17
C GLU A 225 3.58 -14.62 -7.81
N ASP A 226 4.22 -14.22 -6.70
CA ASP A 226 3.56 -14.26 -5.39
C ASP A 226 2.29 -13.39 -5.42
N VAL A 227 1.16 -14.03 -5.08
CA VAL A 227 -0.17 -13.42 -5.25
C VAL A 227 -0.35 -12.20 -4.36
N LEU A 228 0.24 -12.22 -3.16
CA LEU A 228 0.11 -11.16 -2.17
C LEU A 228 1.06 -9.98 -2.49
N ALA A 229 2.25 -10.26 -3.02
CA ALA A 229 3.17 -9.22 -3.47
C ALA A 229 2.60 -8.41 -4.64
N ASN A 230 1.94 -9.11 -5.58
CA ASN A 230 1.26 -8.48 -6.72
C ASN A 230 0.07 -7.61 -6.25
N GLU A 231 -0.72 -8.10 -5.28
CA GLU A 231 -1.80 -7.30 -4.68
C GLU A 231 -1.27 -6.07 -3.94
N HIS A 232 -0.19 -6.22 -3.17
CA HIS A 232 0.46 -5.10 -2.49
C HIS A 232 0.87 -4.00 -3.48
N HIS A 233 1.55 -4.36 -4.57
CA HIS A 233 1.98 -3.40 -5.60
C HIS A 233 0.78 -2.73 -6.30
N GLN A 234 -0.27 -3.48 -6.64
CA GLN A 234 -1.52 -2.92 -7.16
C GLN A 234 -2.10 -1.89 -6.19
N HIS A 235 -2.26 -2.29 -4.93
CA HIS A 235 -2.91 -1.49 -3.91
C HIS A 235 -2.11 -0.23 -3.57
N TRP A 236 -0.78 -0.31 -3.52
CA TRP A 236 0.07 0.86 -3.29
C TRP A 236 -0.20 1.98 -4.30
N HIS A 237 -0.34 1.63 -5.59
CA HIS A 237 -0.68 2.59 -6.64
C HIS A 237 -2.14 3.10 -6.59
N GLU A 238 -3.05 2.39 -5.93
CA GLU A 238 -4.41 2.88 -5.64
C GLU A 238 -4.41 3.89 -4.48
N VAL A 239 -3.53 3.71 -3.49
CA VAL A 239 -3.34 4.64 -2.38
C VAL A 239 -2.59 5.89 -2.82
N TYR A 240 -1.58 5.74 -3.67
CA TYR A 240 -0.69 6.80 -4.15
C TYR A 240 -0.80 7.01 -5.67
N PRO A 241 -1.95 7.46 -6.21
CA PRO A 241 -2.07 7.71 -7.64
C PRO A 241 -1.24 8.93 -8.06
N TYR A 242 -0.42 8.79 -9.10
CA TYR A 242 0.44 9.87 -9.59
C TYR A 242 -0.36 11.04 -10.21
N THR A 243 -1.60 10.79 -10.62
CA THR A 243 -2.53 11.82 -11.09
C THR A 243 -3.12 12.68 -9.96
N GLY A 244 -2.90 12.28 -8.70
CA GLY A 244 -3.39 13.00 -7.53
C GLY A 244 -4.76 12.51 -7.03
N LEU A 245 -5.03 12.86 -5.78
CA LEU A 245 -6.21 12.46 -5.05
C LEU A 245 -7.36 13.45 -5.22
N PRO A 246 -8.58 12.97 -5.52
CA PRO A 246 -9.76 13.82 -5.52
C PRO A 246 -10.11 14.29 -4.10
N PRO A 247 -11.05 15.25 -3.94
CA PRO A 247 -11.47 15.70 -2.62
C PRO A 247 -12.17 14.57 -1.86
N ARG A 248 -11.84 14.43 -0.57
CA ARG A 248 -12.44 13.41 0.31
C ARG A 248 -13.95 13.50 0.40
N ASP A 249 -14.50 14.71 0.32
CA ASP A 249 -15.94 14.95 0.33
C ASP A 249 -16.27 16.11 -0.62
N PHE A 250 -17.04 15.81 -1.67
CA PHE A 250 -17.37 16.77 -2.71
C PHE A 250 -18.15 17.97 -2.18
N ARG A 251 -19.12 17.77 -1.27
CA ARG A 251 -19.94 18.88 -0.75
C ARG A 251 -19.11 19.85 0.09
N THR A 252 -18.24 19.31 0.93
CA THR A 252 -17.29 20.07 1.76
C THR A 252 -16.33 20.83 0.87
N TRP A 253 -15.81 20.20 -0.17
CA TRP A 253 -14.95 20.85 -1.16
C TRP A 253 -15.65 22.02 -1.88
N VAL A 254 -16.88 21.81 -2.38
CA VAL A 254 -17.67 22.89 -2.99
C VAL A 254 -17.91 24.04 -1.99
N GLY A 255 -18.22 23.73 -0.74
CA GLY A 255 -18.44 24.73 0.30
C GLY A 255 -17.18 25.53 0.67
N ALA A 256 -16.01 24.89 0.63
CA ALA A 256 -14.73 25.51 0.94
C ALA A 256 -14.11 26.27 -0.26
N THR A 257 -14.52 25.93 -1.48
CA THR A 257 -13.98 26.54 -2.71
C THR A 257 -14.71 27.82 -3.06
N SER A 258 -13.97 28.90 -3.36
CA SER A 258 -14.58 30.18 -3.73
C SER A 258 -15.47 30.05 -4.97
N ARG A 259 -16.57 30.80 -5.03
CA ARG A 259 -17.48 30.80 -6.20
C ARG A 259 -16.78 31.25 -7.48
N THR A 260 -15.82 32.15 -7.37
CA THR A 260 -14.98 32.58 -8.50
C THR A 260 -14.14 31.42 -9.03
N THR A 261 -13.49 30.67 -8.14
CA THR A 261 -12.70 29.49 -8.51
C THR A 261 -13.59 28.40 -9.12
N LEU A 262 -14.75 28.10 -8.52
CA LEU A 262 -15.71 27.14 -9.08
C LEU A 262 -16.19 27.55 -10.47
N SER A 263 -16.48 28.84 -10.68
CA SER A 263 -16.87 29.37 -12.00
C SER A 263 -15.76 29.18 -13.02
N ALA A 264 -14.52 29.53 -12.67
CA ALA A 264 -13.38 29.39 -13.56
C ALA A 264 -13.06 27.93 -13.92
N ILE A 265 -13.25 26.99 -12.99
CA ILE A 265 -13.16 25.54 -13.26
C ILE A 265 -14.28 25.13 -14.23
N ILE A 266 -15.53 25.49 -13.94
CA ILE A 266 -16.70 25.13 -14.75
C ILE A 266 -16.60 25.69 -16.17
N ASP A 267 -16.10 26.91 -16.34
CA ASP A 267 -15.91 27.51 -17.66
C ASP A 267 -14.89 26.75 -18.52
N GLN A 268 -13.92 26.05 -17.92
CA GLN A 268 -12.96 25.20 -18.64
C GLN A 268 -13.51 23.80 -18.96
N ILE A 269 -14.28 23.19 -18.05
CA ILE A 269 -14.76 21.80 -18.22
C ILE A 269 -16.15 21.71 -18.84
N ALA A 270 -16.97 22.75 -18.73
CA ALA A 270 -18.33 22.82 -19.28
C ALA A 270 -18.66 24.26 -19.70
N PRO A 271 -18.03 24.76 -20.78
CA PRO A 271 -18.23 26.13 -21.25
C PRO A 271 -19.72 26.44 -21.47
N GLY A 272 -20.16 27.63 -21.04
CA GLY A 272 -21.52 28.12 -21.27
C GLY A 272 -22.53 27.94 -20.12
N GLN A 273 -22.15 27.31 -19.01
CA GLN A 273 -22.97 27.30 -17.78
C GLN A 273 -23.03 28.70 -17.12
N GLY A 274 -21.93 29.48 -17.19
CA GLY A 274 -21.85 30.89 -16.78
C GLY A 274 -21.77 31.13 -15.26
N ALA A 275 -21.13 32.23 -14.85
CA ALA A 275 -20.95 32.58 -13.45
C ALA A 275 -22.26 32.72 -12.65
N ALA A 276 -23.35 33.13 -13.32
CA ALA A 276 -24.67 33.25 -12.71
C ALA A 276 -25.25 31.88 -12.28
N PHE A 277 -24.98 30.81 -13.03
CA PHE A 277 -25.36 29.46 -12.62
C PHE A 277 -24.63 29.07 -11.34
N VAL A 278 -23.31 29.27 -11.29
CA VAL A 278 -22.49 28.89 -10.13
C VAL A 278 -22.84 29.70 -8.88
N ALA A 279 -23.16 30.98 -9.03
CA ALA A 279 -23.57 31.84 -7.92
C ALA A 279 -24.87 31.35 -7.24
N ASN A 280 -25.80 30.80 -8.01
CA ASN A 280 -27.13 30.40 -7.53
C ASN A 280 -27.28 28.89 -7.29
N SER A 281 -26.28 28.09 -7.66
CA SER A 281 -26.35 26.63 -7.54
C SER A 281 -25.94 26.11 -6.16
N SER A 282 -26.72 25.18 -5.66
CA SER A 282 -26.38 24.31 -4.53
C SER A 282 -25.24 23.33 -4.90
N PRO A 283 -24.54 22.72 -3.92
CA PRO A 283 -23.57 21.67 -4.21
C PRO A 283 -24.15 20.50 -5.01
N THR A 284 -25.45 20.21 -4.84
CA THR A 284 -26.14 19.15 -5.58
C THR A 284 -26.38 19.51 -7.05
N GLU A 285 -26.65 20.78 -7.36
CA GLU A 285 -26.77 21.24 -8.75
C GLU A 285 -25.40 21.28 -9.43
N LEU A 286 -24.37 21.75 -8.71
CA LEU A 286 -23.00 21.74 -9.21
C LEU A 286 -22.48 20.32 -9.47
N ALA A 287 -22.83 19.35 -8.62
CA ALA A 287 -22.47 17.95 -8.82
C ALA A 287 -22.89 17.41 -10.20
N ARG A 288 -24.00 17.88 -10.79
CA ARG A 288 -24.46 17.46 -12.12
C ARG A 288 -23.53 17.90 -13.25
N VAL A 289 -22.86 19.03 -13.08
CA VAL A 289 -21.85 19.50 -14.05
C VAL A 289 -20.59 18.65 -13.92
N PHE A 290 -20.12 18.46 -12.69
CA PHE A 290 -18.91 17.70 -12.41
C PHE A 290 -19.04 16.20 -12.68
N SER A 291 -20.25 15.63 -12.66
CA SER A 291 -20.47 14.23 -13.04
C SER A 291 -20.22 13.93 -14.52
N GLY A 292 -20.05 14.96 -15.37
CA GLY A 292 -19.71 14.80 -16.79
C GLY A 292 -18.21 14.94 -17.12
N ILE A 293 -17.35 15.19 -16.13
CA ILE A 293 -15.95 15.58 -16.39
C ILE A 293 -15.12 14.46 -17.02
N ARG A 294 -14.44 14.70 -18.14
CA ARG A 294 -13.58 13.72 -18.84
C ARG A 294 -12.09 13.93 -18.53
N GLY A 295 -11.27 12.89 -18.68
CA GLY A 295 -9.82 12.94 -18.49
C GLY A 295 -9.15 13.95 -19.41
N SER A 296 -9.64 14.10 -20.64
CA SER A 296 -9.18 15.14 -21.59
C SER A 296 -9.42 16.56 -21.08
N GLN A 297 -10.51 16.79 -20.32
CA GLN A 297 -10.79 18.08 -19.71
C GLN A 297 -9.88 18.32 -18.51
N LEU A 298 -9.62 17.29 -17.69
CA LEU A 298 -8.64 17.36 -16.61
C LEU A 298 -7.23 17.69 -17.12
N ARG A 299 -6.82 17.07 -18.24
CA ARG A 299 -5.54 17.35 -18.91
C ARG A 299 -5.38 18.84 -19.25
N GLY A 300 -6.47 19.46 -19.74
CA GLY A 300 -6.49 20.86 -20.16
C GLY A 300 -6.68 21.88 -19.03
N LEU A 301 -6.92 21.45 -17.79
CA LEU A 301 -7.13 22.38 -16.67
C LEU A 301 -5.86 23.18 -16.37
N ALA A 302 -6.05 24.48 -16.14
CA ALA A 302 -4.99 25.32 -15.62
C ALA A 302 -4.50 24.80 -14.24
N PRO A 303 -3.19 24.90 -13.91
CA PRO A 303 -2.65 24.32 -12.67
C PRO A 303 -3.35 24.78 -11.38
N VAL A 304 -3.77 26.05 -11.32
CA VAL A 304 -4.53 26.59 -10.18
C VAL A 304 -5.90 25.92 -10.01
N HIS A 305 -6.55 25.55 -11.11
CA HIS A 305 -7.85 24.85 -11.10
C HIS A 305 -7.67 23.37 -10.76
N TYR A 306 -6.65 22.73 -11.31
CA TYR A 306 -6.32 21.35 -10.98
C TYR A 306 -5.98 21.20 -9.50
N ARG A 307 -5.12 22.07 -8.93
CA ARG A 307 -4.79 22.08 -7.49
C ARG A 307 -5.95 22.44 -6.58
N ALA A 308 -6.96 23.14 -7.09
CA ALA A 308 -8.19 23.34 -6.34
C ALA A 308 -9.00 22.04 -6.23
N MET A 309 -8.87 21.11 -7.17
CA MET A 309 -9.62 19.86 -7.23
C MET A 309 -8.85 18.66 -6.68
N PHE A 310 -7.53 18.62 -6.85
CA PHE A 310 -6.70 17.46 -6.56
C PHE A 310 -5.49 17.83 -5.68
N ARG A 311 -4.97 16.85 -4.95
CA ARG A 311 -3.76 16.98 -4.13
C ARG A 311 -2.88 15.73 -4.22
N MET A 312 -1.58 15.88 -3.96
CA MET A 312 -0.69 14.74 -3.73
C MET A 312 -0.80 14.25 -2.30
N ASN A 313 -0.48 12.98 -2.06
CA ASN A 313 -0.21 12.50 -0.71
C ASN A 313 1.08 13.09 -0.15
N ASP A 314 1.19 13.11 1.18
CA ASP A 314 2.39 13.54 1.88
C ASP A 314 3.60 12.71 1.43
N ARG A 315 4.67 13.40 1.01
CA ARG A 315 5.95 12.82 0.58
C ARG A 315 5.83 11.70 -0.47
N GLN A 316 4.80 11.74 -1.32
CA GLN A 316 4.51 10.66 -2.28
C GLN A 316 5.69 10.30 -3.19
N GLY A 317 6.42 11.29 -3.73
CA GLY A 317 7.60 11.03 -4.56
C GLY A 317 8.76 10.36 -3.80
N GLU A 318 8.89 10.62 -2.49
CA GLU A 318 9.87 9.92 -1.66
C GLU A 318 9.46 8.47 -1.41
N LEU A 319 8.18 8.25 -1.11
CA LEU A 319 7.63 6.92 -0.89
C LEU A 319 7.66 6.07 -2.15
N PHE A 320 7.46 6.68 -3.32
CA PHE A 320 7.64 6.04 -4.63
C PHE A 320 9.03 5.42 -4.73
N PHE A 321 10.09 6.18 -4.46
CA PHE A 321 11.44 5.60 -4.47
C PHE A 321 11.63 4.56 -3.38
N TYR A 322 11.17 4.84 -2.15
CA TYR A 322 11.45 3.96 -1.02
C TYR A 322 10.78 2.59 -1.15
N MET A 323 9.50 2.55 -1.54
CA MET A 323 8.75 1.30 -1.70
C MET A 323 9.42 0.42 -2.77
N HIS A 324 9.71 0.98 -3.95
CA HIS A 324 10.36 0.23 -5.03
C HIS A 324 11.82 -0.14 -4.70
N GLN A 325 12.55 0.71 -3.98
CA GLN A 325 13.90 0.38 -3.47
C GLN A 325 13.83 -0.81 -2.50
N GLN A 326 12.84 -0.86 -1.61
CA GLN A 326 12.66 -1.97 -0.67
C GLN A 326 12.24 -3.26 -1.37
N MET A 327 11.38 -3.20 -2.39
CA MET A 327 11.11 -4.34 -3.27
C MET A 327 12.40 -4.87 -3.91
N LEU A 328 13.24 -3.98 -4.45
CA LEU A 328 14.52 -4.32 -5.08
C LEU A 328 15.53 -4.92 -4.08
N ALA A 329 15.61 -4.38 -2.86
CA ALA A 329 16.48 -4.91 -1.80
C ALA A 329 16.08 -6.33 -1.41
N ARG A 330 14.78 -6.59 -1.30
CA ARG A 330 14.22 -7.92 -1.03
C ARG A 330 14.49 -8.88 -2.19
N TYR A 331 14.28 -8.44 -3.44
CA TYR A 331 14.61 -9.23 -4.63
C TYR A 331 16.10 -9.56 -4.74
N ASP A 332 17.00 -8.63 -4.40
CA ASP A 332 18.45 -8.87 -4.35
C ASP A 332 18.84 -9.89 -3.27
N ALA A 333 18.13 -9.90 -2.13
CA ALA A 333 18.33 -10.90 -1.10
C ALA A 333 17.81 -12.28 -1.51
N GLU A 334 16.72 -12.33 -2.28
CA GLU A 334 16.27 -13.56 -2.94
C GLU A 334 17.28 -14.06 -3.96
N LEU A 335 17.80 -13.20 -4.84
CA LEU A 335 18.87 -13.59 -5.78
C LEU A 335 20.07 -14.19 -5.02
N SER A 336 20.46 -13.60 -3.89
CA SER A 336 21.52 -14.15 -3.03
C SER A 336 21.19 -15.53 -2.47
N SER A 337 19.91 -15.80 -2.20
CA SER A 337 19.42 -17.11 -1.74
C SER A 337 19.61 -18.21 -2.80
N HIS A 338 19.77 -17.83 -4.08
CA HIS A 338 20.10 -18.73 -5.19
C HIS A 338 21.56 -18.61 -5.66
N GLY A 339 22.41 -17.90 -4.91
CA GLY A 339 23.81 -17.67 -5.29
C GLY A 339 23.99 -16.75 -6.49
N LEU A 340 22.95 -16.01 -6.87
CA LEU A 340 22.99 -15.05 -7.97
C LEU A 340 23.48 -13.68 -7.51
N SER A 341 23.99 -12.90 -8.47
CA SER A 341 24.30 -11.49 -8.25
C SER A 341 23.04 -10.64 -8.18
N ARG A 342 23.16 -9.46 -7.60
CA ARG A 342 22.10 -8.44 -7.59
C ARG A 342 21.62 -8.11 -9.00
N VAL A 343 20.36 -7.73 -9.11
CA VAL A 343 19.75 -7.44 -10.42
C VAL A 343 20.43 -6.25 -11.10
N GLY A 344 20.83 -6.43 -12.36
CA GLY A 344 21.44 -5.38 -13.17
C GLY A 344 20.43 -4.38 -13.74
N ALA A 345 20.81 -3.10 -13.80
CA ALA A 345 19.96 -2.04 -14.33
C ALA A 345 19.76 -2.15 -15.85
N PHE A 346 18.51 -2.18 -16.33
CA PHE A 346 18.17 -1.94 -17.75
C PHE A 346 18.10 -0.44 -18.03
N GLY A 347 19.29 0.18 -18.08
CA GLY A 347 19.46 1.62 -18.21
C GLY A 347 19.82 2.12 -19.62
N PRO A 348 20.16 3.42 -19.78
CA PRO A 348 20.40 4.09 -21.06
C PRO A 348 21.41 3.42 -21.99
N ALA A 349 22.42 2.76 -21.42
CA ALA A 349 23.45 2.03 -22.15
C ALA A 349 22.91 0.75 -22.82
N GLN A 350 21.83 0.16 -22.27
CA GLN A 350 21.26 -1.12 -22.71
C GLN A 350 19.98 -0.97 -23.55
N TRP A 351 19.34 0.19 -23.58
CA TRP A 351 18.05 0.34 -24.29
C TRP A 351 18.10 0.06 -25.80
N ALA A 352 19.28 0.23 -26.43
CA ALA A 352 19.49 -0.10 -27.83
C ALA A 352 19.85 -1.58 -28.07
N THR A 353 20.03 -2.37 -27.01
CA THR A 353 20.32 -3.80 -27.10
C THR A 353 19.04 -4.63 -27.00
N ARG A 354 19.16 -5.94 -27.25
CA ARG A 354 18.07 -6.89 -27.00
C ARG A 354 17.90 -7.09 -25.49
N ILE A 355 16.65 -7.13 -25.03
CA ILE A 355 16.25 -7.56 -23.69
C ILE A 355 16.26 -9.09 -23.74
N ALA A 356 17.17 -9.73 -23.01
CA ALA A 356 17.38 -11.17 -23.11
C ALA A 356 16.16 -11.94 -22.58
N GLU A 357 15.61 -11.46 -21.48
CA GLU A 357 14.43 -11.98 -20.81
C GLU A 357 13.19 -11.84 -21.70
N GLY A 358 12.30 -12.82 -21.66
CA GLY A 358 10.90 -12.76 -22.07
C GLY A 358 10.01 -13.15 -20.88
N TYR A 359 8.71 -13.01 -21.08
CA TYR A 359 7.72 -13.39 -20.09
C TYR A 359 6.45 -13.89 -20.79
N ASP A 360 6.02 -15.09 -20.39
CA ASP A 360 4.85 -15.77 -20.92
C ASP A 360 3.70 -15.75 -19.90
N PRO A 361 2.81 -14.74 -19.97
CA PRO A 361 1.60 -14.79 -19.18
C PRO A 361 0.66 -15.88 -19.70
N GLU A 362 0.86 -16.53 -20.87
CA GLU A 362 -0.13 -17.34 -21.60
C GLU A 362 -0.62 -18.61 -20.91
N GLY A 363 -0.06 -19.03 -19.78
CA GLY A 363 -0.83 -19.93 -18.92
C GLY A 363 -1.98 -19.27 -18.15
N PHE A 364 -2.16 -17.97 -18.27
CA PHE A 364 -3.45 -17.29 -18.11
C PHE A 364 -4.41 -17.55 -19.27
N LEU A 365 -3.89 -17.74 -20.48
CA LEU A 365 -4.62 -17.60 -21.74
C LEU A 365 -5.40 -18.82 -22.21
N LEU A 366 -5.51 -19.89 -21.41
CA LEU A 366 -6.64 -20.81 -21.59
C LEU A 366 -7.99 -20.06 -21.47
N PHE A 367 -8.00 -18.86 -20.87
CA PHE A 367 -9.21 -18.06 -20.63
C PHE A 367 -9.21 -16.63 -21.19
N GLY A 368 -8.20 -16.23 -21.99
CA GLY A 368 -8.29 -15.09 -22.90
C GLY A 368 -8.14 -13.66 -22.34
N GLY A 369 -7.44 -13.46 -21.22
CA GLY A 369 -7.15 -12.12 -20.70
C GLY A 369 -6.36 -11.21 -21.66
N ASP A 370 -6.26 -9.93 -21.31
CA ASP A 370 -5.64 -8.89 -22.14
C ASP A 370 -4.10 -8.97 -22.21
N PHE A 371 -3.46 -9.71 -21.29
CA PHE A 371 -2.01 -9.85 -21.25
C PHE A 371 -1.48 -10.91 -22.22
N ARG A 372 -0.47 -10.55 -22.99
CA ARG A 372 0.17 -11.32 -24.07
C ARG A 372 1.64 -11.50 -23.79
N ARG A 373 2.16 -12.62 -24.28
CA ARG A 373 3.58 -12.98 -24.23
C ARG A 373 4.47 -11.89 -24.79
N ARG A 374 5.55 -11.63 -24.05
CA ARG A 374 6.70 -10.86 -24.48
C ARG A 374 7.81 -11.86 -24.80
N GLU A 375 8.20 -11.95 -26.06
CA GLU A 375 9.24 -12.89 -26.48
C GLU A 375 10.62 -12.47 -25.94
N GLU A 376 11.51 -13.46 -25.80
CA GLU A 376 12.92 -13.22 -25.54
C GLU A 376 13.58 -12.40 -26.66
N ASN A 377 14.66 -11.70 -26.33
CA ASN A 377 15.54 -11.04 -27.28
C ASN A 377 14.86 -9.95 -28.14
N GLN A 378 13.75 -9.38 -27.66
CA GLN A 378 13.11 -8.21 -28.26
C GLN A 378 13.90 -6.92 -27.96
N SER A 379 13.74 -5.90 -28.79
CA SER A 379 14.37 -4.60 -28.63
C SER A 379 13.32 -3.49 -28.59
N LEU A 380 13.59 -2.45 -27.82
CA LEU A 380 12.80 -1.22 -27.87
C LEU A 380 12.94 -0.58 -29.26
N ALA A 381 11.86 0.05 -29.73
CA ALA A 381 11.88 0.81 -30.96
C ALA A 381 12.83 2.02 -30.87
N ALA A 382 13.46 2.42 -31.97
CA ALA A 382 14.49 3.46 -31.97
C ALA A 382 13.99 4.82 -31.47
N ASP A 383 12.74 5.18 -31.78
CA ASP A 383 12.07 6.39 -31.28
C ASP A 383 11.81 6.33 -29.77
N ALA A 384 11.45 5.15 -29.24
CA ALA A 384 11.32 4.92 -27.81
C ALA A 384 12.66 5.10 -27.10
N VAL A 385 13.74 4.50 -27.62
CA VAL A 385 15.10 4.66 -27.09
C VAL A 385 15.52 6.14 -27.09
N SER A 386 15.29 6.85 -28.19
CA SER A 386 15.60 8.28 -28.31
C SER A 386 14.85 9.13 -27.27
N SER A 387 13.55 8.86 -27.08
CA SER A 387 12.71 9.58 -26.13
C SER A 387 13.17 9.34 -24.68
N LEU A 388 13.38 8.08 -24.30
CA LEU A 388 13.86 7.72 -22.96
C LEU A 388 15.23 8.34 -22.65
N ARG A 389 16.13 8.38 -23.64
CA ARG A 389 17.44 9.05 -23.49
C ARG A 389 17.28 10.55 -23.26
N THR A 390 16.37 11.20 -23.98
CA THR A 390 16.07 12.62 -23.79
C THR A 390 15.59 12.89 -22.36
N PHE A 391 14.63 12.10 -21.87
CA PHE A 391 14.11 12.24 -20.50
C PHE A 391 15.20 12.00 -19.45
N THR A 392 16.07 11.02 -19.68
CA THR A 392 17.20 10.74 -18.79
C THR A 392 18.20 11.88 -18.76
N SER A 393 18.55 12.45 -19.93
CA SER A 393 19.47 13.58 -19.98
C SER A 393 18.93 14.79 -19.22
N ALA A 394 17.61 15.02 -19.23
CA ALA A 394 16.99 16.07 -18.43
C ALA A 394 17.10 15.80 -16.92
N ILE A 395 16.91 14.55 -16.48
CA ILE A 395 17.10 14.15 -15.08
C ILE A 395 18.57 14.23 -14.67
N ASP A 396 19.49 13.78 -15.52
CA ASP A 396 20.94 13.84 -15.26
C ASP A 396 21.42 15.28 -15.13
N GLU A 397 20.90 16.18 -15.97
CA GLU A 397 21.15 17.62 -15.87
C GLU A 397 20.60 18.20 -14.56
N ALA A 398 19.40 17.78 -14.13
CA ALA A 398 18.84 18.19 -12.86
C ALA A 398 19.71 17.74 -11.68
N LEU A 399 20.14 16.48 -11.68
CA LEU A 399 21.05 15.94 -10.66
C LEU A 399 22.40 16.67 -10.63
N ARG A 400 22.93 17.04 -11.80
CA ARG A 400 24.21 17.77 -11.92
C ARG A 400 24.11 19.21 -11.41
N THR A 401 22.99 19.88 -11.66
CA THR A 401 22.75 21.27 -11.26
C THR A 401 22.19 21.40 -9.85
N GLY A 402 21.63 20.32 -9.30
CA GLY A 402 20.91 20.32 -8.03
C GLY A 402 19.49 20.87 -8.12
N THR A 403 18.98 21.16 -9.32
CA THR A 403 17.68 21.82 -9.53
C THR A 403 16.85 21.18 -10.63
N LEU A 404 15.53 21.17 -10.47
CA LEU A 404 14.54 20.78 -11.48
C LEU A 404 13.95 22.00 -12.18
N VAL A 405 13.64 21.87 -13.46
CA VAL A 405 12.95 22.90 -14.26
C VAL A 405 11.45 22.87 -13.99
N THR A 406 10.89 24.05 -13.74
CA THR A 406 9.44 24.25 -13.53
C THR A 406 8.75 24.68 -14.82
N ALA A 407 7.44 24.51 -14.89
CA ALA A 407 6.64 24.83 -16.08
C ALA A 407 6.68 26.31 -16.52
N ASN A 408 7.13 27.22 -15.64
CA ASN A 408 7.32 28.64 -15.99
C ASN A 408 8.76 28.97 -16.45
N GLY A 409 9.64 27.96 -16.57
CA GLY A 409 11.04 28.10 -16.95
C GLY A 409 11.99 28.46 -15.81
N SER A 410 11.51 28.57 -14.56
CA SER A 410 12.36 28.74 -13.37
C SER A 410 12.89 27.40 -12.85
N ASN A 411 13.82 27.45 -11.91
CA ASN A 411 14.42 26.27 -11.28
C ASN A 411 13.98 26.14 -9.81
N VAL A 412 13.83 24.91 -9.34
CA VAL A 412 13.58 24.57 -7.93
C VAL A 412 14.60 23.55 -7.45
N ASP A 413 15.13 23.71 -6.25
CA ASP A 413 16.10 22.76 -5.68
C ASP A 413 15.51 21.36 -5.57
N ILE A 414 16.32 20.34 -5.88
CA ILE A 414 15.93 18.96 -5.66
C ILE A 414 15.83 18.71 -4.14
N ASN A 415 14.72 18.12 -3.72
CA ASN A 415 14.50 17.65 -2.38
C ASN A 415 14.06 16.17 -2.39
N ARG A 416 13.83 15.63 -1.19
CA ARG A 416 13.46 14.21 -1.00
C ARG A 416 12.19 13.76 -1.72
N THR A 417 11.31 14.67 -2.14
CA THR A 417 10.03 14.34 -2.77
C THR A 417 10.01 14.67 -4.27
N ASN A 418 10.44 15.87 -4.66
CA ASN A 418 10.22 16.35 -6.03
C ASN A 418 11.01 15.58 -7.12
N LEU A 419 12.10 14.90 -6.76
CA LEU A 419 12.80 14.01 -7.69
C LEU A 419 11.93 12.81 -8.07
N GLY A 420 11.25 12.20 -7.12
CA GLY A 420 10.36 11.06 -7.38
C GLY A 420 9.16 11.48 -8.21
N GLU A 421 8.62 12.66 -7.92
CA GLU A 421 7.54 13.29 -8.69
C GLU A 421 7.94 13.51 -10.16
N ALA A 422 9.18 13.95 -10.43
CA ALA A 422 9.72 14.12 -11.78
C ALA A 422 9.94 12.78 -12.51
N VAL A 423 10.30 11.72 -11.79
CA VAL A 423 10.71 10.43 -12.34
C VAL A 423 9.52 9.50 -12.60
N GLU A 424 8.59 9.36 -11.66
CA GLU A 424 7.33 8.62 -11.81
C GLU A 424 6.45 9.26 -12.90
N ALA A 425 6.45 10.61 -12.89
CA ALA A 425 5.50 11.59 -13.43
C ALA A 425 4.23 11.77 -12.61
N ALA A 426 4.38 12.34 -11.42
CA ALA A 426 3.25 13.01 -10.76
C ALA A 426 2.68 14.13 -11.66
N ALA A 427 1.37 14.34 -11.61
CA ALA A 427 0.68 15.32 -12.47
C ALA A 427 1.35 16.69 -12.36
N TRP A 428 1.85 17.20 -13.48
CA TRP A 428 2.62 18.45 -13.53
C TRP A 428 1.83 19.65 -13.00
N GLN A 429 0.49 19.62 -13.10
CA GLN A 429 -0.37 20.65 -12.53
C GLN A 429 -0.28 20.71 -11.01
N LEU A 430 0.05 19.60 -10.33
CA LEU A 430 0.23 19.53 -8.89
C LEU A 430 1.64 19.92 -8.47
N THR A 431 2.65 19.43 -9.19
CA THR A 431 4.08 19.60 -8.84
C THR A 431 4.65 20.92 -9.30
N GLY A 432 4.11 21.50 -10.38
CA GLY A 432 4.64 22.69 -11.04
C GLY A 432 5.89 22.42 -11.90
N LEU A 433 6.34 21.17 -12.00
CA LEU A 433 7.45 20.76 -12.85
C LEU A 433 7.09 20.89 -14.34
N ASP A 434 8.07 21.14 -15.21
CA ASP A 434 7.80 21.23 -16.65
C ASP A 434 7.47 19.85 -17.24
N PRO A 435 6.25 19.63 -17.76
CA PRO A 435 5.84 18.33 -18.30
C PRO A 435 6.58 17.94 -19.58
N ASN A 436 7.20 18.90 -20.29
CA ASN A 436 7.96 18.58 -21.50
C ASN A 436 9.37 18.06 -21.15
N THR A 437 9.98 18.62 -20.11
CA THR A 437 11.27 18.19 -19.58
C THR A 437 11.14 16.90 -18.76
N TYR A 438 10.08 16.77 -17.95
CA TYR A 438 9.83 15.61 -17.09
C TYR A 438 8.47 14.95 -17.39
N PRO A 439 8.30 14.31 -18.56
CA PRO A 439 7.05 13.64 -18.92
C PRO A 439 6.83 12.29 -18.21
N GLY A 440 7.78 11.85 -17.37
CA GLY A 440 7.72 10.58 -16.63
C GLY A 440 8.57 9.50 -17.26
N LEU A 441 9.82 9.40 -16.82
CA LEU A 441 10.74 8.37 -17.30
C LEU A 441 10.21 6.98 -16.93
N HIS A 442 9.84 6.76 -15.66
CA HIS A 442 9.33 5.50 -15.13
C HIS A 442 8.10 5.00 -15.91
N ASN A 443 7.03 5.80 -15.94
CA ASN A 443 5.77 5.43 -16.61
C ASN A 443 5.97 5.23 -18.12
N SER A 444 6.79 6.08 -18.75
CA SER A 444 7.15 5.90 -20.16
C SER A 444 7.81 4.55 -20.41
N GLY A 445 8.77 4.14 -19.57
CA GLY A 445 9.44 2.84 -19.72
C GLY A 445 8.48 1.67 -19.61
N HIS A 446 7.59 1.68 -18.61
CA HIS A 446 6.51 0.69 -18.49
C HIS A 446 5.70 0.56 -19.79
N GLY A 447 5.19 1.68 -20.31
CA GLY A 447 4.40 1.68 -21.55
C GLY A 447 5.19 1.20 -22.78
N ARG A 448 6.48 1.54 -22.91
CA ARG A 448 7.32 1.09 -24.03
C ARG A 448 7.64 -0.42 -23.95
N ILE A 449 7.88 -0.94 -22.75
CA ILE A 449 8.14 -2.37 -22.54
C ILE A 449 6.86 -3.18 -22.74
N ALA A 450 5.72 -2.71 -22.23
CA ALA A 450 4.43 -3.39 -22.39
C ALA A 450 4.04 -3.57 -23.87
N ARG A 451 4.39 -2.61 -24.73
CA ARG A 451 4.15 -2.64 -26.19
C ARG A 451 5.05 -3.59 -26.97
N LEU A 452 6.02 -4.24 -26.32
CA LEU A 452 6.78 -5.34 -26.91
C LEU A 452 5.90 -6.60 -27.07
N SER A 453 4.88 -6.74 -26.23
CA SER A 453 3.82 -7.72 -26.39
C SER A 453 2.80 -7.27 -27.46
N PRO A 454 2.22 -8.19 -28.25
CA PRO A 454 1.17 -7.84 -29.21
C PRO A 454 -0.06 -7.21 -28.56
N GLY A 455 -0.79 -6.36 -29.31
CA GLY A 455 -2.10 -5.84 -28.88
C GLY A 455 -2.09 -4.42 -28.28
N GLY A 456 -1.01 -3.65 -28.46
CA GLY A 456 -0.90 -2.31 -27.87
C GLY A 456 -0.33 -2.39 -26.46
N ASN A 457 -1.09 -1.98 -25.44
CA ASN A 457 -0.67 -2.12 -24.03
C ASN A 457 -0.88 -3.56 -23.51
N GLY A 458 -0.64 -4.56 -24.35
CA GLY A 458 -0.97 -5.96 -24.07
C GLY A 458 0.05 -6.70 -23.20
N GLY A 459 1.10 -6.06 -22.70
CA GLY A 459 2.09 -6.70 -21.82
C GLY A 459 1.75 -6.49 -20.33
N VAL A 460 2.17 -7.42 -19.46
CA VAL A 460 1.96 -7.30 -18.00
C VAL A 460 2.55 -6.01 -17.40
N MET A 461 3.56 -5.44 -18.05
CA MET A 461 4.14 -4.14 -17.67
C MET A 461 3.19 -2.94 -17.81
N ALA A 462 1.98 -3.11 -18.39
CA ALA A 462 0.95 -2.07 -18.48
C ALA A 462 0.09 -1.91 -17.22
N SER A 463 0.10 -2.91 -16.32
CA SER A 463 -0.78 -2.96 -15.15
C SER A 463 0.01 -3.10 -13.85
N THR A 464 -0.42 -2.37 -12.82
CA THR A 464 0.15 -2.48 -11.48
C THR A 464 -0.19 -3.81 -10.81
N ALA A 465 -1.21 -4.55 -11.27
CA ALA A 465 -1.53 -5.87 -10.74
C ALA A 465 -0.61 -6.99 -11.23
N THR A 466 0.15 -6.76 -12.30
CA THR A 466 0.92 -7.83 -12.97
C THR A 466 2.35 -7.46 -13.35
N ALA A 467 2.73 -6.17 -13.33
CA ALA A 467 4.05 -5.73 -13.80
C ALA A 467 5.23 -6.43 -13.11
N ILE A 468 5.14 -6.68 -11.79
CA ILE A 468 6.24 -7.25 -11.00
C ILE A 468 6.58 -8.71 -11.37
N ARG A 469 5.71 -9.35 -12.17
CA ARG A 469 5.88 -10.72 -12.67
C ARG A 469 6.97 -10.81 -13.75
N ASP A 470 7.10 -9.77 -14.58
CA ASP A 470 8.08 -9.76 -15.66
C ASP A 470 9.50 -9.50 -15.09
N GLN A 471 10.47 -10.32 -15.49
CA GLN A 471 11.87 -10.16 -15.09
C GLN A 471 12.42 -8.75 -15.39
N VAL A 472 11.97 -8.13 -16.50
CA VAL A 472 12.44 -6.81 -16.91
C VAL A 472 11.98 -5.69 -15.96
N PHE A 473 10.90 -5.90 -15.18
CA PHE A 473 10.45 -4.96 -14.16
C PHE A 473 11.59 -4.62 -13.19
N TRP A 474 12.24 -5.64 -12.65
CA TRP A 474 13.29 -5.51 -11.65
C TRP A 474 14.52 -4.80 -12.20
N ARG A 475 14.87 -5.08 -13.47
CA ARG A 475 15.97 -4.39 -14.15
C ARG A 475 15.63 -2.93 -14.47
N TRP A 476 14.41 -2.66 -14.91
CA TRP A 476 13.91 -1.31 -15.17
C TRP A 476 13.90 -0.48 -13.88
N HIS A 477 13.32 -1.03 -12.80
CA HIS A 477 13.26 -0.38 -11.50
C HIS A 477 14.64 -0.18 -10.88
N ARG A 478 15.62 -1.06 -11.11
CA ARG A 478 17.01 -0.79 -10.71
C ARG A 478 17.57 0.47 -11.38
N ALA A 479 17.28 0.69 -12.67
CA ALA A 479 17.70 1.90 -13.37
C ALA A 479 17.01 3.17 -12.82
N ILE A 480 15.76 3.05 -12.38
CA ILE A 480 15.03 4.13 -11.69
C ILE A 480 15.62 4.40 -10.30
N ASP A 481 15.88 3.35 -9.51
CA ASP A 481 16.53 3.44 -8.20
C ASP A 481 17.94 4.06 -8.28
N ASP A 482 18.71 3.78 -9.33
CA ASP A 482 20.01 4.41 -9.58
C ASP A 482 19.93 5.95 -9.70
N ILE A 483 18.78 6.51 -10.09
CA ILE A 483 18.57 7.98 -10.13
C ILE A 483 18.54 8.53 -8.70
N ASN A 484 17.69 7.97 -7.84
CA ASN A 484 17.60 8.40 -6.44
C ASN A 484 18.90 8.13 -5.69
N ALA A 485 19.54 6.99 -5.94
CA ALA A 485 20.82 6.63 -5.36
C ALA A 485 21.91 7.67 -5.66
N ARG A 486 21.95 8.22 -6.88
CA ARG A 486 22.89 9.30 -7.26
C ARG A 486 22.60 10.58 -6.48
N TRP A 487 21.33 10.98 -6.35
CA TRP A 487 20.95 12.14 -5.55
C TRP A 487 21.32 11.96 -4.07
N GLN A 488 20.90 10.85 -3.46
CA GLN A 488 21.18 10.49 -2.08
C GLN A 488 22.69 10.44 -1.80
N SER A 489 23.48 9.90 -2.73
CA SER A 489 24.94 9.80 -2.57
C SER A 489 25.66 11.15 -2.67
N GLY A 490 25.00 12.17 -3.24
CA GLY A 490 25.48 13.54 -3.27
C GLY A 490 25.11 14.36 -2.03
N GLN A 491 24.30 13.83 -1.12
CA GLN A 491 23.94 14.50 0.13
C GLN A 491 25.04 14.36 1.18
N ASP A 492 25.05 15.27 2.15
CA ASP A 492 25.88 15.14 3.33
C ASP A 492 25.58 13.82 4.07
N PRO A 493 26.60 13.20 4.69
CA PRO A 493 26.38 12.03 5.53
C PRO A 493 25.34 12.28 6.63
N ASN A 494 24.64 11.23 7.04
CA ASN A 494 23.70 11.34 8.16
C ASN A 494 24.41 11.87 9.42
N ASP A 495 23.77 12.85 10.06
CA ASP A 495 24.15 13.29 11.40
C ASP A 495 23.46 12.39 12.44
N PHE A 496 24.24 11.92 13.41
CA PHE A 496 23.80 11.08 14.53
C PHE A 496 23.93 11.82 15.87
N SER A 497 24.20 13.14 15.85
CA SER A 497 24.38 13.96 17.06
C SER A 497 23.12 14.08 17.91
N ASP A 498 21.95 13.87 17.30
CA ASP A 498 20.63 13.87 17.94
C ASP A 498 20.20 12.49 18.47
N ALA A 499 21.11 11.51 18.46
CA ALA A 499 20.83 10.19 18.98
C ALA A 499 20.41 10.21 20.46
N PRO A 500 19.40 9.43 20.85
CA PRO A 500 18.98 9.35 22.23
C PRO A 500 20.08 8.68 23.07
N LYS A 501 20.05 8.92 24.39
CA LYS A 501 20.96 8.32 25.36
C LYS A 501 20.58 6.85 25.66
N VAL A 502 20.49 6.03 24.61
CA VAL A 502 20.27 4.58 24.69
C VAL A 502 21.55 3.84 24.37
N LEU A 503 21.79 2.78 25.14
CA LEU A 503 22.82 1.80 24.86
C LEU A 503 22.19 0.48 24.38
N VAL A 504 22.65 0.00 23.23
CA VAL A 504 22.50 -1.35 22.69
C VAL A 504 23.90 -1.85 22.36
N ARG A 505 24.33 -2.98 22.92
CA ARG A 505 25.75 -3.37 22.89
C ARG A 505 26.07 -4.22 21.66
N ASP A 506 27.29 -4.05 21.15
CA ASP A 506 27.94 -4.92 20.16
C ASP A 506 28.95 -5.92 20.80
N GLY A 507 28.89 -6.10 22.11
CA GLY A 507 29.74 -7.04 22.84
C GLY A 507 29.51 -7.01 24.35
N ILE A 508 30.02 -8.03 25.04
CA ILE A 508 29.98 -8.09 26.51
C ILE A 508 31.30 -7.58 27.08
N GLY A 509 31.25 -6.78 28.14
CA GLY A 509 32.42 -6.15 28.75
C GLY A 509 33.05 -5.07 27.85
N THR A 510 34.38 -4.98 27.83
CA THR A 510 35.11 -3.90 27.14
C THR A 510 35.42 -4.18 25.66
N ARG A 511 34.94 -5.30 25.08
CA ARG A 511 35.29 -5.70 23.71
C ARG A 511 34.07 -5.79 22.80
N ALA A 512 33.72 -4.67 22.17
CA ALA A 512 32.75 -4.65 21.08
C ALA A 512 33.31 -5.35 19.83
N THR A 513 32.51 -6.20 19.19
CA THR A 513 32.86 -6.88 17.94
C THR A 513 31.71 -6.70 16.96
N ALA A 514 32.00 -6.09 15.81
CA ALA A 514 30.99 -5.84 14.80
C ALA A 514 30.21 -7.13 14.44
N TRP A 515 28.90 -6.99 14.27
CA TRP A 515 28.00 -8.09 13.89
C TRP A 515 27.86 -9.20 14.95
N SER A 516 28.20 -8.91 16.21
CA SER A 516 28.16 -9.88 17.31
C SER A 516 27.39 -9.35 18.52
N SER A 517 26.40 -8.49 18.30
CA SER A 517 25.56 -7.95 19.37
C SER A 517 24.95 -9.06 20.23
N PRO A 518 25.24 -9.08 21.55
CA PRO A 518 24.56 -9.97 22.50
C PRO A 518 23.17 -9.45 22.86
N ASP A 519 22.82 -8.21 22.49
CA ASP A 519 21.59 -7.53 22.90
C ASP A 519 20.44 -7.69 21.91
N ILE A 520 20.70 -8.34 20.78
CA ILE A 520 19.68 -8.77 19.83
C ILE A 520 19.53 -10.28 19.99
N ILE A 521 18.44 -10.74 20.56
CA ILE A 521 18.19 -12.15 20.89
C ILE A 521 16.99 -12.62 20.07
N VAL A 522 17.05 -13.83 19.52
CA VAL A 522 16.00 -14.37 18.64
C VAL A 522 15.57 -15.73 19.17
N CYS A 523 14.27 -15.96 19.25
CA CYS A 523 13.67 -17.22 19.67
C CYS A 523 12.60 -17.65 18.67
N ARG A 524 12.34 -18.96 18.56
CA ARG A 524 11.15 -19.44 17.84
C ARG A 524 9.94 -19.07 18.67
N THR A 525 8.93 -18.46 18.06
CA THR A 525 7.71 -18.06 18.76
C THR A 525 7.00 -19.27 19.36
N THR A 526 7.10 -20.44 18.71
CA THR A 526 6.53 -21.71 19.18
C THR A 526 7.23 -22.33 20.39
N ASP A 527 8.47 -21.93 20.67
CA ASP A 527 9.18 -22.35 21.89
C ASP A 527 8.85 -21.46 23.10
N LEU A 528 8.22 -20.31 22.86
CA LEU A 528 7.83 -19.42 23.93
C LEU A 528 6.58 -19.97 24.64
N PRO A 529 6.53 -19.92 25.98
CA PRO A 529 5.31 -20.25 26.71
C PRO A 529 4.15 -19.36 26.24
N GLU A 530 2.92 -19.90 26.21
CA GLU A 530 1.71 -19.12 25.99
C GLU A 530 1.63 -18.02 27.06
N GLN A 531 1.91 -16.77 26.66
CA GLN A 531 1.96 -15.63 27.58
C GLN A 531 1.23 -14.43 26.99
N THR A 532 0.72 -13.60 27.89
CA THR A 532 0.02 -12.36 27.54
C THR A 532 0.93 -11.12 27.55
N ASP A 533 2.16 -11.25 28.07
CA ASP A 533 3.16 -10.17 28.13
C ASP A 533 4.57 -10.70 27.83
N LEU A 534 5.04 -10.49 26.59
CA LEU A 534 6.35 -10.94 26.13
C LEU A 534 7.50 -10.07 26.67
N ASP A 535 7.25 -8.81 27.02
CA ASP A 535 8.28 -7.94 27.60
C ASP A 535 8.64 -8.42 29.01
N ALA A 536 7.63 -8.79 29.81
CA ALA A 536 7.82 -9.41 31.11
C ALA A 536 8.61 -10.72 31.01
N LEU A 537 8.32 -11.55 29.99
CA LEU A 537 9.08 -12.77 29.71
C LEU A 537 10.55 -12.46 29.42
N GLY A 538 10.79 -11.54 28.50
CA GLY A 538 12.13 -11.14 28.09
C GLY A 538 12.92 -10.62 29.29
N GLY A 539 12.27 -9.84 30.16
CA GLY A 539 12.87 -9.34 31.40
C GLY A 539 13.32 -10.46 32.34
N GLN A 540 12.56 -11.55 32.44
CA GLN A 540 12.91 -12.72 33.25
C GLN A 540 14.02 -13.56 32.62
N LEU A 541 13.96 -13.80 31.30
CA LEU A 541 14.89 -14.71 30.62
C LEU A 541 16.24 -14.05 30.31
N PHE A 542 16.23 -12.78 29.93
CA PHE A 542 17.40 -12.10 29.34
C PHE A 542 17.78 -10.81 30.08
N GLY A 543 16.95 -10.34 31.01
CA GLY A 543 17.17 -9.17 31.85
C GLY A 543 17.84 -9.49 33.20
N GLY A 544 17.83 -8.52 34.12
CA GLY A 544 18.28 -8.71 35.51
C GLY A 544 19.69 -9.33 35.61
N ASP A 545 19.81 -10.43 36.36
CA ASP A 545 21.07 -11.16 36.56
C ASP A 545 21.61 -11.81 35.26
N HIS A 546 20.79 -11.91 34.22
CA HIS A 546 21.16 -12.40 32.89
C HIS A 546 21.62 -11.29 31.94
N TRP A 547 21.60 -10.02 32.36
CA TRP A 547 21.93 -8.86 31.51
C TRP A 547 23.31 -8.97 30.87
N ASP A 548 24.31 -9.53 31.56
CA ASP A 548 25.68 -9.66 31.06
C ASP A 548 26.00 -11.05 30.51
N GLN A 549 24.98 -11.86 30.22
CA GLN A 549 25.11 -13.17 29.55
C GLN A 549 24.93 -13.04 28.03
N ASN A 550 25.59 -13.92 27.27
CA ASN A 550 25.48 -13.94 25.81
C ASN A 550 24.44 -14.96 25.34
N PHE A 551 23.39 -14.48 24.68
CA PHE A 551 22.34 -15.30 24.08
C PHE A 551 22.27 -15.17 22.55
N SER A 552 23.31 -14.62 21.90
CA SER A 552 23.33 -14.40 20.45
C SER A 552 23.66 -15.64 19.63
N SER A 553 24.03 -16.76 20.27
CA SER A 553 24.48 -17.98 19.60
C SER A 553 23.91 -19.23 20.25
N ASN A 554 22.96 -19.88 19.56
CA ASN A 554 22.32 -21.17 19.88
C ASN A 554 22.52 -21.70 21.31
N VAL A 555 22.07 -20.92 22.30
CA VAL A 555 22.13 -21.32 23.72
C VAL A 555 20.87 -22.16 23.96
N PRO A 556 20.99 -23.49 24.18
CA PRO A 556 19.85 -24.39 24.10
C PRO A 556 18.78 -24.17 25.18
N GLU A 557 19.14 -23.59 26.34
CA GLU A 557 18.25 -23.50 27.50
C GLU A 557 18.46 -22.19 28.29
N ALA A 558 18.20 -21.04 27.67
CA ALA A 558 18.13 -19.76 28.40
C ALA A 558 16.81 -19.72 29.20
N GLY A 559 16.85 -20.17 30.46
CA GLY A 559 15.63 -20.32 31.27
C GLY A 559 14.62 -21.31 30.69
N GLY A 560 15.09 -22.30 29.91
CA GLY A 560 14.27 -23.30 29.23
C GLY A 560 13.78 -22.91 27.83
N VAL A 561 14.12 -21.71 27.34
CA VAL A 561 13.81 -21.26 25.96
C VAL A 561 15.10 -21.30 25.11
N PRO A 562 15.10 -22.01 23.97
CA PRO A 562 16.21 -21.98 23.04
C PRO A 562 16.35 -20.59 22.37
N THR A 563 17.59 -20.11 22.30
CA THR A 563 17.93 -18.93 21.48
C THR A 563 18.47 -19.39 20.13
N LEU A 564 18.23 -18.62 19.08
CA LEU A 564 18.57 -18.98 17.71
C LEU A 564 19.71 -18.12 17.18
N ASP A 565 20.57 -18.70 16.35
CA ASP A 565 21.44 -17.99 15.39
C ASP A 565 21.01 -18.22 13.93
N GLU A 566 19.91 -18.94 13.73
CA GLU A 566 19.38 -19.33 12.44
C GLU A 566 17.85 -19.23 12.44
N LEU A 567 17.29 -18.65 11.38
CA LEU A 567 15.86 -18.63 11.07
C LEU A 567 15.58 -19.60 9.93
N THR A 568 14.37 -20.17 9.91
CA THR A 568 13.98 -21.19 8.93
C THR A 568 12.91 -20.67 7.98
N THR A 569 13.08 -20.96 6.69
CA THR A 569 12.04 -20.79 5.68
C THR A 569 11.69 -22.12 5.02
N THR A 570 10.51 -22.19 4.41
CA THR A 570 10.02 -23.38 3.70
C THR A 570 9.17 -22.95 2.50
N MET A 571 9.24 -23.69 1.39
CA MET A 571 8.29 -23.54 0.30
C MET A 571 7.03 -24.36 0.60
N LEU A 572 5.89 -23.70 0.73
CA LEU A 572 4.61 -24.36 0.93
C LEU A 572 3.84 -24.43 -0.39
N THR A 573 2.93 -25.40 -0.49
CA THR A 573 2.03 -25.55 -1.64
C THR A 573 0.60 -25.46 -1.15
N THR A 574 -0.25 -24.75 -1.88
CA THR A 574 -1.65 -24.58 -1.51
C THR A 574 -2.56 -24.44 -2.73
N THR A 575 -3.85 -24.79 -2.55
CA THR A 575 -4.88 -24.54 -3.55
C THR A 575 -5.36 -23.08 -3.46
N PHE A 576 -4.99 -22.24 -4.41
CA PHE A 576 -5.45 -20.85 -4.51
C PHE A 576 -6.39 -20.68 -5.70
N GLY A 577 -7.65 -20.31 -5.42
CA GLY A 577 -8.73 -20.37 -6.42
C GLY A 577 -8.91 -21.79 -6.94
N ASN A 578 -8.57 -22.02 -8.20
CA ASN A 578 -8.64 -23.34 -8.85
C ASN A 578 -7.27 -23.94 -9.22
N ARG A 579 -6.16 -23.39 -8.72
CA ARG A 579 -4.79 -23.85 -9.04
C ARG A 579 -3.98 -24.17 -7.79
N GLN A 580 -3.01 -25.07 -7.94
CA GLN A 580 -1.94 -25.24 -6.95
C GLN A 580 -0.90 -24.15 -7.17
N ILE A 581 -0.56 -23.40 -6.13
CA ILE A 581 0.51 -22.43 -6.13
C ILE A 581 1.56 -22.82 -5.08
N LYS A 582 2.81 -22.43 -5.34
CA LYS A 582 3.88 -22.48 -4.36
C LYS A 582 4.12 -21.07 -3.83
N TYR A 583 4.35 -20.95 -2.53
CA TYR A 583 4.67 -19.68 -1.89
C TYR A 583 5.70 -19.91 -0.78
N LEU A 584 6.49 -18.88 -0.50
CA LEU A 584 7.47 -18.91 0.59
C LEU A 584 6.74 -18.72 1.92
N SER A 585 7.25 -19.32 2.98
CA SER A 585 6.86 -19.01 4.36
C SER A 585 8.08 -19.12 5.26
N HIS A 586 7.98 -18.59 6.47
CA HIS A 586 9.00 -18.70 7.50
C HIS A 586 8.42 -19.23 8.80
N GLU A 587 9.27 -19.85 9.62
CA GLU A 587 8.94 -20.23 10.98
C GLU A 587 8.75 -18.96 11.82
N PRO A 588 7.64 -18.82 12.57
CA PRO A 588 7.40 -17.64 13.38
C PRO A 588 8.50 -17.41 14.42
N PHE A 589 8.98 -16.17 14.54
CA PHE A 589 10.05 -15.80 15.45
C PHE A 589 9.75 -14.54 16.26
N THR A 590 10.31 -14.49 17.46
CA THR A 590 10.24 -13.31 18.35
C THR A 590 11.65 -12.83 18.63
N THR A 591 11.86 -11.52 18.48
CA THR A 591 13.14 -10.88 18.79
C THR A 591 13.03 -10.16 20.12
N PHE A 592 14.03 -10.32 20.98
CA PHE A 592 14.18 -9.59 22.23
C PHE A 592 15.37 -8.64 22.14
N PHE A 593 15.16 -7.39 22.55
CA PHE A 593 16.17 -6.33 22.55
C PHE A 593 16.49 -5.90 23.97
N ARG A 594 17.77 -5.95 24.35
CA ARG A 594 18.24 -5.37 25.61
C ARG A 594 18.60 -3.90 25.38
N LEU A 595 17.82 -3.00 25.97
CA LEU A 595 17.97 -1.55 25.83
C LEU A 595 18.26 -0.93 27.21
N GLU A 596 19.32 -0.14 27.30
CA GLU A 596 19.64 0.63 28.52
C GLU A 596 19.47 2.13 28.25
N ASN A 597 18.56 2.77 28.99
CA ASN A 597 18.52 4.23 29.07
C ASN A 597 19.65 4.70 29.98
N THR A 598 20.66 5.34 29.41
CA THR A 598 21.83 5.86 30.14
C THR A 598 21.62 7.26 30.72
N SER A 599 20.43 7.83 30.54
CA SER A 599 20.05 9.13 31.09
C SER A 599 19.28 8.99 32.41
N THR A 600 19.15 10.10 33.13
CA THR A 600 18.36 10.21 34.37
C THR A 600 16.94 10.71 34.11
N ALA A 601 16.48 10.72 32.86
CA ALA A 601 15.13 11.14 32.46
C ALA A 601 14.48 10.02 31.66
N ASP A 602 13.15 9.99 31.65
CA ASP A 602 12.40 9.10 30.76
C ASP A 602 12.68 9.51 29.31
N ILE A 603 12.93 8.54 28.46
CA ILE A 603 13.16 8.75 27.03
C ILE A 603 12.23 7.87 26.22
N ARG A 604 11.76 8.41 25.10
CA ARG A 604 10.95 7.66 24.15
C ARG A 604 11.75 7.49 22.86
N VAL A 605 11.87 6.25 22.40
CA VAL A 605 12.69 5.93 21.22
C VAL A 605 11.90 5.21 20.16
N THR A 606 12.26 5.45 18.90
CA THR A 606 11.86 4.63 17.77
C THR A 606 12.94 3.56 17.57
N VAL A 607 12.58 2.29 17.67
CA VAL A 607 13.42 1.15 17.34
C VAL A 607 13.25 0.84 15.85
N ARG A 608 14.36 0.80 15.11
CA ARG A 608 14.41 0.56 13.66
C ARG A 608 15.21 -0.71 13.39
N MET A 609 14.60 -1.66 12.69
CA MET A 609 15.19 -2.97 12.41
C MET A 609 15.46 -3.16 10.92
N PHE A 610 16.67 -3.58 10.57
CA PHE A 610 17.05 -3.84 9.18
C PHE A 610 17.80 -5.17 9.02
N LEU A 611 17.61 -5.81 7.87
CA LEU A 611 18.28 -7.06 7.48
C LEU A 611 19.01 -6.88 6.14
N VAL A 612 20.18 -7.50 6.01
CA VAL A 612 20.91 -7.54 4.73
C VAL A 612 21.69 -8.84 4.57
N PRO A 613 21.77 -9.43 3.36
CA PRO A 613 22.76 -10.45 3.06
C PRO A 613 24.17 -9.94 3.37
N SER A 614 24.97 -10.72 4.08
CA SER A 614 26.26 -10.23 4.62
C SER A 614 27.26 -9.79 3.55
N THR A 615 27.17 -10.33 2.33
CA THR A 615 27.96 -9.95 1.15
C THR A 615 27.58 -8.58 0.59
N GLN A 616 26.38 -8.08 0.91
CA GLN A 616 25.83 -6.81 0.42
C GLN A 616 25.82 -5.71 1.50
N ALA A 617 26.31 -5.99 2.72
CA ALA A 617 26.19 -5.09 3.88
C ALA A 617 26.85 -3.71 3.72
N THR A 618 27.72 -3.54 2.72
CA THR A 618 28.35 -2.24 2.39
C THR A 618 27.50 -1.38 1.47
N ASP A 619 26.48 -1.94 0.80
CA ASP A 619 25.54 -1.18 -0.01
C ASP A 619 24.33 -0.78 0.83
N ARG A 620 24.15 0.53 1.01
CA ARG A 620 23.00 1.12 1.70
C ARG A 620 21.66 0.68 1.10
N ARG A 621 21.60 0.46 -0.20
CA ARG A 621 20.36 0.08 -0.91
C ARG A 621 19.96 -1.37 -0.72
N ALA A 622 20.85 -2.21 -0.19
CA ALA A 622 20.58 -3.62 0.05
C ALA A 622 19.94 -3.90 1.42
N TRP A 623 19.88 -2.90 2.31
CA TRP A 623 19.28 -3.05 3.63
C TRP A 623 17.76 -3.02 3.55
N ILE A 624 17.15 -4.13 3.98
CA ILE A 624 15.71 -4.37 4.00
C ILE A 624 15.17 -3.90 5.36
N GLU A 625 14.18 -3.02 5.37
CA GLU A 625 13.44 -2.69 6.59
C GLU A 625 12.63 -3.92 7.02
N LEU A 626 12.84 -4.36 8.26
CA LEU A 626 12.05 -5.43 8.87
C LEU A 626 10.95 -4.89 9.77
N ASP A 627 11.21 -3.82 10.53
CA ASP A 627 10.25 -3.26 11.47
C ASP A 627 10.65 -1.86 11.95
N LYS A 628 9.66 -1.12 12.45
CA LYS A 628 9.79 0.18 13.07
C LYS A 628 8.69 0.38 14.12
N PHE A 629 9.07 0.56 15.37
CA PHE A 629 8.11 0.72 16.48
C PHE A 629 8.66 1.61 17.60
N VAL A 630 7.79 2.05 18.50
CA VAL A 630 8.12 3.00 19.56
C VAL A 630 8.18 2.29 20.90
N VAL A 631 9.17 2.66 21.72
CA VAL A 631 9.37 2.14 23.08
C VAL A 631 9.57 3.32 24.03
N ASP A 632 8.87 3.28 25.17
CA ASP A 632 9.09 4.19 26.28
C ASP A 632 10.06 3.56 27.28
N LEU A 633 11.15 4.27 27.61
CA LEU A 633 12.22 3.81 28.50
C LEU A 633 12.30 4.72 29.72
N ALA A 634 11.99 4.18 30.90
CA ALA A 634 12.11 4.92 32.15
C ALA A 634 13.57 5.36 32.43
N ALA A 635 13.73 6.42 33.21
CA ALA A 635 15.02 6.95 33.63
C ALA A 635 15.96 5.85 34.16
N SER A 636 17.16 5.77 33.61
CA SER A 636 18.22 4.83 34.03
C SER A 636 17.84 3.34 33.95
N ALA A 637 16.77 3.00 33.23
CA ALA A 637 16.26 1.64 33.16
C ALA A 637 17.05 0.76 32.20
N ARG A 638 17.22 -0.51 32.59
CA ARG A 638 17.60 -1.62 31.72
C ARG A 638 16.37 -2.45 31.47
N VAL A 639 15.93 -2.53 30.21
CA VAL A 639 14.71 -3.24 29.84
C VAL A 639 15.00 -4.25 28.74
N VAL A 640 14.16 -5.27 28.67
CA VAL A 640 14.09 -6.20 27.56
C VAL A 640 12.78 -5.95 26.84
N VAL A 641 12.86 -5.66 25.55
CA VAL A 641 11.69 -5.41 24.70
C VAL A 641 11.53 -6.58 23.75
N ALA A 642 10.37 -7.21 23.76
CA ALA A 642 9.99 -8.27 22.85
C ALA A 642 9.29 -7.70 21.62
N ARG A 643 9.50 -8.36 20.49
CA ARG A 643 8.85 -8.01 19.23
C ARG A 643 8.63 -9.26 18.39
N SER A 644 7.38 -9.64 18.19
CA SER A 644 7.05 -10.72 17.27
C SER A 644 7.15 -10.22 15.82
N ASP A 645 7.62 -11.10 14.94
CA ASP A 645 7.54 -10.92 13.49
C ASP A 645 6.16 -10.52 12.96
N ALA A 646 5.09 -11.05 13.58
CA ALA A 646 3.71 -10.70 13.28
C ALA A 646 3.39 -9.21 13.55
N GLU A 647 4.11 -8.55 14.45
CA GLU A 647 3.86 -7.14 14.79
C GLU A 647 4.56 -6.15 13.85
N SER A 648 5.29 -6.64 12.85
CA SER A 648 6.09 -5.82 11.95
C SER A 648 5.29 -4.67 11.31
N SER A 649 5.84 -3.46 11.35
CA SER A 649 5.26 -2.27 10.71
C SER A 649 5.28 -2.32 9.17
N VAL A 650 6.02 -3.28 8.62
CA VAL A 650 6.18 -3.51 7.17
C VAL A 650 5.06 -4.40 6.64
N VAL A 651 4.59 -5.36 7.44
CA VAL A 651 3.54 -6.30 7.02
C VAL A 651 2.15 -5.66 7.11
N LYS A 652 1.20 -6.21 6.36
CA LYS A 652 -0.22 -5.83 6.48
C LYS A 652 -0.70 -6.13 7.92
N ARG A 653 -1.41 -5.17 8.55
CA ARG A 653 -1.87 -5.31 9.96
C ARG A 653 -2.87 -6.46 10.17
N GLN A 654 -3.79 -6.67 9.24
CA GLN A 654 -4.54 -7.94 9.20
C GLN A 654 -3.65 -8.94 8.47
N ILE A 655 -2.85 -9.64 9.26
CA ILE A 655 -1.77 -10.49 8.76
C ILE A 655 -2.35 -11.67 8.00
N ASP A 656 -1.85 -11.86 6.79
CA ASP A 656 -2.10 -13.04 5.98
C ASP A 656 -0.95 -14.04 6.20
N LEU A 657 -1.16 -15.06 7.03
CA LEU A 657 -0.15 -16.09 7.28
C LEU A 657 0.02 -17.03 6.07
N SER A 658 -0.98 -17.09 5.19
CA SER A 658 -0.92 -17.85 3.95
C SER A 658 -1.89 -17.29 2.90
N PRO A 659 -1.66 -17.57 1.59
CA PRO A 659 -2.64 -17.25 0.55
C PRO A 659 -4.03 -17.86 0.78
N ASN A 660 -4.12 -19.05 1.38
CA ASN A 660 -5.44 -19.68 1.60
C ASN A 660 -6.25 -19.05 2.72
N GLN A 661 -5.58 -18.50 3.74
CA GLN A 661 -6.26 -17.77 4.80
C GLN A 661 -7.05 -16.59 4.24
N VAL A 662 -6.49 -15.93 3.22
CA VAL A 662 -7.13 -14.82 2.51
C VAL A 662 -8.43 -15.24 1.84
N LEU A 663 -8.46 -16.40 1.18
CA LEU A 663 -9.67 -16.93 0.57
C LEU A 663 -10.70 -17.36 1.62
N ALA A 664 -10.24 -17.87 2.76
CA ALA A 664 -11.09 -18.35 3.86
C ALA A 664 -11.70 -17.20 4.70
N ALA A 665 -11.03 -16.05 4.77
CA ALA A 665 -11.52 -14.87 5.48
C ALA A 665 -12.82 -14.31 4.88
N GLY A 666 -13.14 -14.67 3.63
CA GLY A 666 -14.31 -14.18 2.92
C GLY A 666 -14.18 -12.71 2.53
N VAL A 667 -15.25 -12.15 1.97
CA VAL A 667 -15.33 -10.70 1.75
C VAL A 667 -15.91 -10.09 3.01
N ASP A 668 -15.10 -9.34 3.76
CA ASP A 668 -15.60 -8.50 4.84
C ASP A 668 -16.04 -7.14 4.26
N PRO A 669 -17.34 -6.84 4.23
CA PRO A 669 -17.84 -5.58 3.68
C PRO A 669 -17.62 -4.38 4.61
N ASP A 670 -17.08 -4.59 5.82
CA ASP A 670 -16.66 -3.57 6.78
C ASP A 670 -15.14 -3.30 6.76
N ASP A 671 -14.36 -4.01 5.92
CA ASP A 671 -12.91 -3.81 5.82
C ASP A 671 -12.60 -2.44 5.19
N ASP A 672 -11.78 -1.63 5.88
CA ASP A 672 -11.34 -0.35 5.35
C ASP A 672 -10.23 -0.62 4.33
N SER A 673 -10.59 -0.52 3.05
CA SER A 673 -9.67 -0.79 1.94
C SER A 673 -8.33 -0.06 2.05
N TYR A 674 -8.22 1.08 2.74
CA TYR A 674 -6.92 1.72 2.96
C TYR A 674 -5.92 0.80 3.71
N CYS A 675 -6.44 -0.07 4.56
CA CYS A 675 -5.68 -0.94 5.45
C CYS A 675 -5.22 -2.24 4.77
N ASP A 676 -5.61 -2.48 3.52
CA ASP A 676 -5.16 -3.62 2.69
C ASP A 676 -3.72 -3.48 2.20
N CYS A 677 -3.15 -2.27 2.28
CA CYS A 677 -1.78 -2.03 1.90
C CYS A 677 -0.79 -2.56 2.95
N GLY A 678 0.06 -3.52 2.55
CA GLY A 678 1.25 -3.90 3.30
C GLY A 678 2.04 -5.02 2.62
N TRP A 679 3.32 -5.15 2.95
CA TRP A 679 4.14 -6.23 2.39
C TRP A 679 3.64 -7.59 2.89
N PRO A 680 3.73 -8.67 2.09
CA PRO A 680 3.30 -9.99 2.53
C PRO A 680 4.14 -10.49 3.71
N TYR A 681 3.48 -10.97 4.77
CA TYR A 681 4.14 -11.61 5.91
C TYR A 681 4.99 -12.81 5.47
N THR A 682 4.46 -13.60 4.54
CA THR A 682 5.15 -14.74 3.89
C THR A 682 6.49 -14.38 3.23
N LEU A 683 6.70 -13.10 2.90
CA LEU A 683 7.91 -12.57 2.27
C LEU A 683 8.68 -11.60 3.19
N LEU A 684 8.45 -11.65 4.51
CA LEU A 684 9.15 -10.82 5.49
C LEU A 684 10.65 -11.08 5.48
N LEU A 685 11.04 -12.36 5.37
CA LEU A 685 12.42 -12.82 5.25
C LEU A 685 12.71 -13.27 3.81
N PRO A 686 13.97 -13.14 3.33
CA PRO A 686 14.36 -13.79 2.10
C PRO A 686 14.33 -15.33 2.27
N ARG A 687 14.21 -16.09 1.18
CA ARG A 687 14.22 -17.57 1.22
C ARG A 687 15.44 -18.13 1.95
N GLY A 688 16.62 -17.59 1.70
CA GLY A 688 17.88 -18.20 2.13
C GLY A 688 18.21 -19.48 1.36
N ASP A 689 19.25 -20.18 1.81
CA ASP A 689 19.76 -21.38 1.13
C ASP A 689 19.88 -22.57 2.11
N ALA A 690 20.19 -23.75 1.58
CA ALA A 690 20.27 -24.97 2.39
C ALA A 690 21.39 -24.95 3.46
N GLU A 691 22.43 -24.13 3.25
CA GLU A 691 23.58 -23.96 4.17
C GLU A 691 23.35 -22.85 5.21
N GLY A 692 22.29 -22.06 5.01
CA GLY A 692 21.93 -20.88 5.76
C GLY A 692 22.55 -19.61 5.18
N LEU A 693 21.74 -18.81 4.47
CA LEU A 693 22.15 -17.52 3.93
C LEU A 693 22.55 -16.59 5.07
N ARG A 694 23.83 -16.22 5.10
CA ARG A 694 24.39 -15.41 6.18
C ARG A 694 23.94 -13.95 6.03
N CYS A 695 23.21 -13.45 7.02
CA CYS A 695 22.64 -12.11 7.06
C CYS A 695 23.16 -11.30 8.26
N ARG A 696 23.05 -9.97 8.17
CA ARG A 696 23.23 -9.04 9.30
C ARG A 696 21.85 -8.49 9.69
N LEU A 697 21.51 -8.63 10.97
CA LEU A 697 20.34 -8.00 11.58
C LEU A 697 20.84 -6.82 12.40
N MET A 698 20.41 -5.61 12.04
CA MET A 698 20.80 -4.35 12.67
C MET A 698 19.59 -3.73 13.36
N VAL A 699 19.85 -3.12 14.52
CA VAL A 699 18.90 -2.34 15.30
C VAL A 699 19.49 -0.96 15.54
N MET A 700 18.65 0.06 15.42
CA MET A 700 18.97 1.43 15.80
C MET A 700 17.85 2.02 16.65
N CYS A 701 18.19 2.73 17.72
CA CYS A 701 17.27 3.55 18.49
C CYS A 701 17.43 5.03 18.12
N THR A 702 16.36 5.69 17.69
CA THR A 702 16.30 7.13 17.42
C THR A 702 15.34 7.83 18.36
N ASP A 703 15.46 9.15 18.54
CA ASP A 703 14.59 9.92 19.43
C ASP A 703 13.18 10.05 18.83
N ALA A 704 12.19 9.45 19.50
CA ALA A 704 10.81 9.45 19.02
C ALA A 704 10.17 10.85 19.02
N SER A 705 10.68 11.80 19.81
CA SER A 705 10.19 13.18 19.83
C SER A 705 10.58 13.95 18.57
N ILE A 706 11.64 13.52 17.89
CA ILE A 706 12.08 14.04 16.59
C ILE A 706 11.38 13.29 15.46
N ASP A 707 11.24 11.97 15.63
CA ASP A 707 10.74 11.11 14.57
C ASP A 707 9.22 11.19 14.38
N LEU A 708 8.42 11.18 15.46
CA LEU A 708 6.99 10.93 15.33
C LEU A 708 6.24 12.13 14.76
N VAL A 709 5.47 11.87 13.70
CA VAL A 709 4.49 12.81 13.16
C VAL A 709 3.10 12.43 13.72
N PRO A 710 2.35 13.37 14.33
CA PRO A 710 0.98 13.08 14.76
C PRO A 710 0.10 12.66 13.58
N VAL A 711 -0.47 11.45 13.64
CA VAL A 711 -1.37 10.90 12.62
C VAL A 711 -2.79 10.74 13.16
N GLN A 712 -3.79 10.96 12.29
CA GLN A 712 -5.19 10.65 12.59
C GLN A 712 -5.51 9.27 12.01
N GLY A 713 -5.70 8.28 12.90
CA GLY A 713 -6.06 6.91 12.53
C GLY A 713 -4.87 5.96 12.45
N GLU A 714 -5.11 4.71 12.82
CA GLU A 714 -4.12 3.64 12.86
C GLU A 714 -4.57 2.50 11.94
N CYS A 715 -4.19 2.52 10.67
CA CYS A 715 -4.34 1.33 9.85
C CYS A 715 -3.36 1.28 8.67
N GLY A 716 -3.07 0.06 8.20
CA GLY A 716 -2.10 -0.25 7.15
C GLY A 716 -0.66 -0.49 7.62
N SER A 717 0.20 -0.93 6.68
CA SER A 717 1.66 -0.97 6.84
C SER A 717 2.21 0.46 6.86
N MET A 718 2.66 0.92 8.03
CA MET A 718 3.16 2.29 8.19
C MET A 718 4.42 2.53 7.35
N SER A 719 5.25 1.50 7.14
CA SER A 719 6.52 1.63 6.46
C SER A 719 6.38 1.88 4.95
N PHE A 720 5.50 1.14 4.26
CA PHE A 720 5.36 1.22 2.79
C PHE A 720 4.09 1.92 2.33
N CYS A 721 3.08 1.99 3.18
CA CYS A 721 1.76 2.51 2.82
C CYS A 721 1.39 3.80 3.57
N GLY A 722 2.24 4.24 4.51
CA GLY A 722 2.02 5.44 5.30
C GLY A 722 0.74 5.41 6.13
N ALA A 723 0.31 6.55 6.66
CA ALA A 723 -1.01 6.73 7.24
C ALA A 723 -1.88 7.62 6.34
N VAL A 724 -3.20 7.55 6.52
CA VAL A 724 -4.25 8.14 5.66
C VAL A 724 -4.00 9.61 5.25
N ASP A 725 -3.23 10.37 6.03
CA ASP A 725 -2.95 11.79 5.78
C ASP A 725 -1.47 12.19 5.76
N ARG A 726 -0.60 11.46 6.46
CA ARG A 726 0.82 11.81 6.64
C ARG A 726 1.66 10.57 6.85
N TYR A 727 2.92 10.64 6.44
CA TYR A 727 3.88 9.61 6.81
C TYR A 727 4.23 9.75 8.31
N PRO A 728 4.16 8.67 9.11
CA PRO A 728 4.24 8.77 10.58
C PRO A 728 5.66 9.01 11.14
N ASP A 729 6.65 9.22 10.28
CA ASP A 729 8.07 9.37 10.64
C ASP A 729 8.70 10.54 9.86
N ALA A 730 9.19 11.57 10.56
CA ALA A 730 9.75 12.79 9.99
C ALA A 730 11.12 12.56 9.33
N ARG A 731 11.81 11.47 9.68
CA ARG A 731 13.07 11.07 9.04
C ARG A 731 12.83 10.73 7.58
N ASP A 732 13.87 10.92 6.78
CA ASP A 732 13.90 10.43 5.39
C ASP A 732 13.64 8.92 5.38
N MET A 733 12.87 8.44 4.40
CA MET A 733 12.53 7.03 4.30
C MET A 733 13.79 6.21 4.04
N GLY A 734 13.94 5.11 4.80
CA GLY A 734 15.16 4.31 4.81
C GLY A 734 16.27 4.82 5.72
N TYR A 735 16.06 5.85 6.53
CA TYR A 735 17.02 6.26 7.57
C TYR A 735 17.39 5.08 8.50
N PRO A 736 18.68 4.80 8.73
CA PRO A 736 19.86 5.62 8.40
C PRO A 736 20.56 5.31 7.07
N PHE A 737 20.00 4.43 6.24
CA PHE A 737 20.57 4.02 4.95
C PHE A 737 20.18 4.94 3.77
N ASN A 738 19.28 5.91 3.97
CA ASN A 738 18.90 6.92 2.98
C ASN A 738 20.09 7.77 2.47
N ARG A 739 21.14 7.99 3.28
CA ARG A 739 22.29 8.85 2.94
C ARG A 739 23.62 8.17 3.27
N PRO A 740 24.75 8.68 2.76
CA PRO A 740 26.08 8.19 3.12
C PRO A 740 26.30 8.16 4.63
N PHE A 741 27.12 7.22 5.09
CA PHE A 741 27.63 7.20 6.45
C PHE A 741 28.99 7.92 6.50
N PRO A 742 29.34 8.58 7.61
CA PRO A 742 30.67 9.16 7.77
C PRO A 742 31.78 8.10 7.63
N GLY A 743 32.82 8.40 6.85
CA GLY A 743 33.99 7.52 6.67
C GLY A 743 34.10 6.85 5.29
N SER A 744 34.86 5.76 5.22
CA SER A 744 35.13 5.04 3.96
C SER A 744 33.90 4.27 3.48
N ARG A 745 33.56 4.34 2.18
CA ARG A 745 32.40 3.62 1.60
C ARG A 745 32.37 2.12 1.92
N THR A 746 33.52 1.47 2.08
CA THR A 746 33.61 0.02 2.34
C THR A 746 33.46 -0.37 3.80
N THR A 747 33.63 0.57 4.74
CA THR A 747 33.60 0.28 6.19
C THR A 747 32.65 1.19 6.97
N ALA A 748 32.20 2.30 6.42
CA ALA A 748 31.45 3.35 7.13
C ALA A 748 30.21 2.82 7.85
N ILE A 749 29.42 1.95 7.21
CA ILE A 749 28.23 1.34 7.84
C ILE A 749 28.65 0.50 9.06
N ARG A 750 29.65 -0.37 8.88
CA ARG A 750 30.19 -1.22 9.95
C ARG A 750 30.72 -0.38 11.11
N ASP A 751 31.52 0.64 10.78
CA ASP A 751 32.23 1.47 11.75
C ASP A 751 31.22 2.35 12.51
N ALA A 752 30.20 2.89 11.85
CA ALA A 752 29.13 3.64 12.48
C ALA A 752 28.33 2.77 13.45
N ILE A 753 27.90 1.57 13.04
CA ILE A 753 27.18 0.64 13.92
C ILE A 753 28.03 0.32 15.16
N LEU A 754 29.31 -0.01 14.96
CA LEU A 754 30.20 -0.40 16.05
C LEU A 754 30.53 0.74 17.05
N THR A 755 30.45 1.99 16.60
CA THR A 755 30.85 3.16 17.41
C THR A 755 29.67 3.90 18.01
N ALA A 756 28.49 3.80 17.42
CA ALA A 756 27.27 4.46 17.90
C ALA A 756 26.62 3.63 19.02
N PRO A 757 26.47 4.15 20.25
CA PRO A 757 25.93 3.37 21.38
C PRO A 757 24.46 2.97 21.19
N HIS A 758 23.73 3.69 20.35
CA HIS A 758 22.31 3.47 20.07
C HIS A 758 22.09 2.55 18.85
N MET A 759 23.15 1.97 18.30
CA MET A 759 23.11 0.99 17.22
C MET A 759 23.79 -0.30 17.66
N ALA A 760 23.29 -1.43 17.17
CA ALA A 760 23.99 -2.69 17.28
C ALA A 760 23.60 -3.60 16.11
N ALA A 761 24.45 -4.57 15.80
CA ALA A 761 24.09 -5.57 14.80
C ALA A 761 24.62 -6.95 15.18
N ARG A 762 23.87 -7.97 14.78
CA ARG A 762 24.26 -9.37 14.91
C ARG A 762 24.25 -10.09 13.57
N THR A 763 24.95 -11.21 13.53
CA THR A 763 24.90 -12.15 12.42
C THR A 763 23.86 -13.22 12.72
N LEU A 764 23.08 -13.59 11.72
CA LEU A 764 22.23 -14.77 11.75
C LEU A 764 22.25 -15.46 10.38
N LYS A 765 21.79 -16.70 10.34
CA LYS A 765 21.57 -17.44 9.09
C LYS A 765 20.08 -17.53 8.79
N ILE A 766 19.74 -17.61 7.51
CA ILE A 766 18.39 -17.96 7.06
C ILE A 766 18.51 -19.24 6.26
N ARG A 767 18.09 -20.36 6.85
CA ARG A 767 18.13 -21.66 6.23
C ARG A 767 16.82 -21.94 5.52
N HIS A 768 16.93 -22.35 4.26
CA HIS A 768 15.81 -22.89 3.53
C HIS A 768 15.70 -24.40 3.75
N THR A 769 14.55 -24.85 4.21
CA THR A 769 14.20 -26.27 4.36
C THR A 769 13.26 -26.70 3.23
N SER A 770 13.58 -27.85 2.63
CA SER A 770 12.87 -28.41 1.46
C SER A 770 11.55 -29.06 1.80
#